data_AF-A0A7S7QD16-F1
#
_entry.id   AF-A0A7S7QD16-F1
#
_cell.length_a   1.000
_cell.length_b   1.000
_cell.length_c   1.000
_cell.angle_alpha   90.00
_cell.angle_beta   90.00
_cell.angle_gamma   90.00
#
_symmetry.space_group_name_H-M   'P 1'
#
loop_
_entity.id
_entity.type
_entity.pdbx_description
1 polymer ?
#
loop_
_entity_poly.entity_id
_entity_poly.type
_entity_poly.pdbx_seq_one_letter_code
_entity_poly.pdbx_strand_id
1 'polypeptide(L)'
;MKQRLPGYCTLCRSRCGAVTVVEDGRLVGVEVLNNHPTGGALCAKGRAAPEIVASPRRLTVPLKRTQPRGAADPGWVEVSWDEALTEIAARLGTIRAESGAEAVAFGVTTPSGTPMVDSFEWVERFIRGFGSPNLIYAVEICGWHKDYAHALTFGRGIGFPDYDNADAIILWGHNPARTWLAQATRIADARRRGAKVVVVDPKPNGSGQQADLWLRIRPGADGALAMGAIRHLIATGSFDADFVNAWTNGSLLVDRATGRFLRADALWPDGASEAFVRLDASGAPVPCDTRYAPESCGQLRGALQVRTRDGRMIAAATAFELLVERAAPYTPARVAELTWLPVEDVDAFNTLLARRPRLAYHSWTGVGQHTNATAIERTIATLYALTGACDRPGGNRWPVPPPTRALNDYNILSPEQQAKALGITELPLGPPAKGWITARDFSRAVLDGEPYRVRALVAFGTNFVVSQGHSERNRAALNALEFQVHIDMFMNPTAESADFVLPASTPWERDALKIGFEITQQAVETVQFRARMVEPVGEVKADYEIAAALALKLGMDELFFGGDITAGWNYQLAPLGIDVEDLRAHPEGRRFPQAFRDEKYAVAREDRTVAGFATPTRRVELYSELMLGHGYDPLPDHVEPVGSPLTAAPDARFPLALSTAKSGWFVHSSYRHVASLRRKSPDPAVEISPQLAERRGLAEGDWAVVETHGGAVRLKVRLNAALDDRVVVAEFGWWEECPPLGRERSATAGIHTRNINAVLHDDARDPISGSVPLRAIVCDIRRDGIASRGLWSGQRRFTVGARRAEADNVVALKLLPRDGGPLPDFLPGQHVMVSLPGAAEARAYSLTGSADLPHALSIAVKGRFFNEAPGGDAAFFMPDRLHRLAVGDEVVLEPPGGIFTPPLKGARPLIFLAAGIGITPFISHLETLQRIAPQDRVGEILLLHGCRSSREHPFAERLAQLDAGIPGLKRVTFYSAPFAQDPIDSHSLRKGRVDLGQVKPLLARRPLVYICGSPEFVAAQIEAVTALGVPRFDIFAESFVSPPSVPSNLAPRTIRLAGSKQSFSWKPEQGTLLDAASAAGVALPSGCRVGQCESCAVQVVDGEFTHLGPVDGSEGQCLACQAVPLTDLTLAL
;
A
#
# COMPACT_ATOMS: atom_id res chain seq x y z
N MET A 1 2.04 -4.36 -34.69
CA MET A 1 3.14 -5.31 -34.38
C MET A 1 3.32 -5.39 -32.87
N LYS A 2 3.32 -6.61 -32.29
CA LYS A 2 3.49 -6.82 -30.85
C LYS A 2 4.97 -6.88 -30.49
N GLN A 3 5.41 -5.99 -29.61
CA GLN A 3 6.78 -5.91 -29.08
C GLN A 3 6.80 -6.32 -27.61
N ARG A 4 7.90 -6.94 -27.19
CA ARG A 4 8.14 -7.40 -25.81
C ARG A 4 9.45 -6.79 -25.35
N LEU A 5 9.39 -5.85 -24.40
CA LEU A 5 10.51 -5.01 -24.01
C LEU A 5 10.92 -5.33 -22.56
N PRO A 6 12.12 -5.90 -22.32
CA PRO A 6 12.62 -6.19 -20.97
C PRO A 6 12.87 -4.91 -20.17
N GLY A 7 12.60 -4.95 -18.88
CA GLY A 7 12.84 -3.84 -17.96
C GLY A 7 12.46 -4.20 -16.52
N TYR A 8 12.02 -3.19 -15.76
CA TYR A 8 11.58 -3.36 -14.38
C TYR A 8 10.45 -2.37 -14.04
N CYS A 9 9.55 -2.78 -13.14
CA CYS A 9 8.44 -1.97 -12.65
C CYS A 9 8.90 -1.06 -11.51
N THR A 10 8.66 0.26 -11.58
CA THR A 10 9.12 1.23 -10.57
C THR A 10 8.02 1.76 -9.67
N LEU A 11 6.86 1.09 -9.62
CA LEU A 11 5.75 1.50 -8.75
C LEU A 11 6.02 1.25 -7.25
N CYS A 12 7.08 0.53 -6.87
CA CYS A 12 7.47 0.31 -5.48
C CYS A 12 8.93 -0.18 -5.34
N ARG A 13 9.41 -0.26 -4.10
CA ARG A 13 10.76 -0.70 -3.71
C ARG A 13 11.17 -2.08 -4.25
N SER A 14 10.21 -2.98 -4.54
CA SER A 14 10.52 -4.31 -5.05
C SER A 14 11.19 -4.30 -6.42
N ARG A 15 10.94 -3.25 -7.23
CA ARG A 15 11.53 -3.09 -8.57
C ARG A 15 11.50 -4.38 -9.39
N CYS A 16 10.34 -5.03 -9.45
CA CYS A 16 10.19 -6.35 -10.04
C CYS A 16 10.67 -6.33 -11.50
N GLY A 17 11.53 -7.28 -11.86
CA GLY A 17 11.90 -7.50 -13.26
C GLY A 17 10.65 -7.83 -14.07
N ALA A 18 10.44 -7.10 -15.16
CA ALA A 18 9.20 -7.13 -15.92
C ALA A 18 9.44 -7.02 -17.43
N VAL A 19 8.51 -7.54 -18.21
CA VAL A 19 8.45 -7.37 -19.66
C VAL A 19 7.24 -6.52 -20.00
N THR A 20 7.48 -5.37 -20.64
CA THR A 20 6.40 -4.51 -21.14
C THR A 20 5.95 -5.02 -22.50
N VAL A 21 4.65 -5.23 -22.66
CA VAL A 21 4.05 -5.69 -23.91
C VAL A 21 3.38 -4.52 -24.60
N VAL A 22 3.87 -4.18 -25.79
CA VAL A 22 3.40 -3.04 -26.58
C VAL A 22 2.81 -3.55 -27.88
N GLU A 23 1.62 -3.08 -28.23
CA GLU A 23 0.94 -3.41 -29.49
C GLU A 23 0.45 -2.11 -30.13
N ASP A 24 0.88 -1.88 -31.37
CA ASP A 24 0.55 -0.67 -32.14
C ASP A 24 0.81 0.63 -31.38
N GLY A 25 1.97 0.70 -30.72
CA GLY A 25 2.43 1.84 -29.93
C GLY A 25 1.75 1.98 -28.55
N ARG A 26 0.85 1.06 -28.18
CA ARG A 26 0.12 1.10 -26.89
C ARG A 26 0.62 0.03 -25.94
N LEU A 27 0.79 0.39 -24.67
CA LEU A 27 1.06 -0.57 -23.60
C LEU A 27 -0.20 -1.40 -23.34
N VAL A 28 -0.16 -2.69 -23.67
CA VAL A 28 -1.30 -3.62 -23.52
C VAL A 28 -1.13 -4.62 -22.38
N GLY A 29 0.09 -4.79 -21.85
CA GLY A 29 0.32 -5.66 -20.70
C GLY A 29 1.71 -5.53 -20.09
N VAL A 30 1.86 -6.11 -18.90
CA VAL A 30 3.15 -6.27 -18.21
C VAL A 30 3.24 -7.69 -17.67
N GLU A 31 4.33 -8.36 -18.00
CA GLU A 31 4.61 -9.75 -17.63
C GLU A 31 5.84 -9.85 -16.74
N VAL A 32 6.09 -11.02 -16.15
CA VAL A 32 7.24 -11.28 -15.28
C VAL A 32 8.49 -11.54 -16.11
N LEU A 33 9.64 -10.99 -15.70
CA LEU A 33 10.95 -11.39 -16.22
C LEU A 33 11.62 -12.38 -15.24
N ASN A 34 11.49 -13.69 -15.50
CA ASN A 34 11.86 -14.75 -14.54
C ASN A 34 13.34 -14.78 -14.15
N ASN A 35 14.26 -14.43 -15.06
CA ASN A 35 15.71 -14.50 -14.82
C ASN A 35 16.31 -13.21 -14.23
N HIS A 36 15.48 -12.20 -13.96
CA HIS A 36 15.94 -10.98 -13.31
C HIS A 36 16.18 -11.21 -11.81
N PRO A 37 17.18 -10.60 -11.17
CA PRO A 37 17.48 -10.82 -9.74
C PRO A 37 16.31 -10.47 -8.80
N THR A 38 15.43 -9.55 -9.21
CA THR A 38 14.16 -9.20 -8.52
C THR A 38 12.92 -9.72 -9.26
N GLY A 39 13.10 -10.66 -10.18
CA GLY A 39 12.07 -11.26 -11.02
C GLY A 39 11.24 -12.33 -10.30
N GLY A 40 10.45 -13.08 -11.07
CA GLY A 40 9.66 -14.22 -10.58
C GLY A 40 8.25 -13.90 -10.09
N ALA A 41 7.90 -12.62 -9.87
CA ALA A 41 6.53 -12.26 -9.50
C ALA A 41 6.16 -10.80 -9.86
N LEU A 42 4.87 -10.57 -10.16
CA LEU A 42 4.31 -9.25 -10.46
C LEU A 42 2.97 -9.03 -9.76
N CYS A 43 2.84 -7.93 -9.03
CA CYS A 43 1.61 -7.60 -8.31
C CYS A 43 0.54 -6.95 -9.20
N ALA A 44 -0.70 -6.87 -8.70
CA ALA A 44 -1.82 -6.25 -9.42
C ALA A 44 -1.54 -4.81 -9.89
N LYS A 45 -0.77 -4.04 -9.12
CA LYS A 45 -0.39 -2.66 -9.46
C LYS A 45 0.46 -2.61 -10.74
N GLY A 46 1.41 -3.52 -10.88
CA GLY A 46 2.23 -3.63 -12.09
C GLY A 46 1.42 -4.09 -13.30
N ARG A 47 0.47 -5.01 -13.11
CA ARG A 47 -0.45 -5.47 -14.17
C ARG A 47 -1.44 -4.39 -14.63
N ALA A 48 -1.76 -3.42 -13.77
CA ALA A 48 -2.63 -2.28 -14.08
C ALA A 48 -1.94 -1.17 -14.90
N ALA A 49 -0.68 -1.34 -15.30
CA ALA A 49 0.06 -0.36 -16.10
C ALA A 49 -0.68 0.13 -17.37
N PRO A 50 -1.36 -0.72 -18.17
CA PRO A 50 -2.13 -0.25 -19.34
C PRO A 50 -3.17 0.81 -18.97
N GLU A 51 -3.89 0.56 -17.88
CA GLU A 51 -4.94 1.45 -17.40
C GLU A 51 -4.36 2.75 -16.83
N ILE A 52 -3.22 2.69 -16.15
CA ILE A 52 -2.53 3.87 -15.61
C ILE A 52 -2.03 4.78 -16.74
N VAL A 53 -1.30 4.23 -17.71
CA VAL A 53 -0.68 5.00 -18.80
C VAL A 53 -1.73 5.64 -19.70
N ALA A 54 -2.81 4.91 -20.00
CA ALA A 54 -3.88 5.36 -20.88
C ALA A 54 -5.04 6.05 -20.14
N SER A 55 -4.88 6.35 -18.84
CA SER A 55 -5.92 6.98 -18.02
C SER A 55 -6.27 8.37 -18.57
N PRO A 56 -7.57 8.67 -18.81
CA PRO A 56 -8.00 9.99 -19.28
C PRO A 56 -7.88 11.09 -18.21
N ARG A 57 -7.45 10.74 -16.99
CA ARG A 57 -7.26 11.68 -15.87
C ARG A 57 -5.83 12.17 -15.73
N ARG A 58 -4.92 11.70 -16.60
CA ARG A 58 -3.51 12.11 -16.56
C ARG A 58 -3.38 13.60 -16.88
N LEU A 59 -2.43 14.22 -16.20
CA LEU A 59 -1.91 15.52 -16.62
C LEU A 59 -1.07 15.31 -17.88
N THR A 60 -1.37 16.05 -18.94
CA THR A 60 -0.72 15.91 -20.25
C THR A 60 -0.08 17.20 -20.76
N VAL A 61 -0.37 18.34 -20.15
CA VAL A 61 0.18 19.66 -20.50
C VAL A 61 0.39 20.48 -19.21
N PRO A 62 1.31 21.46 -19.20
CA PRO A 62 1.44 22.40 -18.08
C PRO A 62 0.17 23.22 -17.86
N LEU A 63 -0.23 23.37 -16.61
CA LEU A 63 -1.41 24.14 -16.21
C LEU A 63 -1.01 25.30 -15.30
N LYS A 64 -1.61 26.47 -15.52
CA LYS A 64 -1.50 27.66 -14.67
C LYS A 64 -2.85 27.98 -14.03
N ARG A 65 -2.82 28.27 -12.73
CA ARG A 65 -3.99 28.72 -11.96
C ARG A 65 -4.36 30.14 -12.35
N THR A 66 -5.67 30.41 -12.45
CA THR A 66 -6.22 31.76 -12.75
C THR A 66 -7.02 32.37 -11.62
N GLN A 67 -7.52 31.55 -10.68
CA GLN A 67 -8.25 32.03 -9.50
C GLN A 67 -7.38 32.03 -8.24
N PRO A 68 -7.68 32.87 -7.24
CA PRO A 68 -6.94 32.85 -5.97
C PRO A 68 -6.91 31.46 -5.33
N ARG A 69 -5.84 31.16 -4.59
CA ARG A 69 -5.70 29.90 -3.87
C ARG A 69 -6.82 29.77 -2.82
N GLY A 70 -7.41 28.59 -2.73
CA GLY A 70 -8.57 28.32 -1.87
C GLY A 70 -9.94 28.55 -2.53
N ALA A 71 -10.01 29.06 -3.76
CA ALA A 71 -11.25 29.07 -4.53
C ALA A 71 -11.77 27.64 -4.77
N ALA A 72 -13.10 27.47 -4.78
CA ALA A 72 -13.74 26.17 -5.00
C ALA A 72 -13.41 25.57 -6.38
N ASP A 73 -13.23 26.43 -7.38
CA ASP A 73 -12.65 26.10 -8.67
C ASP A 73 -11.33 26.87 -8.83
N PRO A 74 -10.17 26.19 -8.92
CA PRO A 74 -8.89 26.81 -9.21
C PRO A 74 -8.82 27.62 -10.51
N GLY A 75 -9.66 27.31 -11.49
CA GLY A 75 -9.60 27.86 -12.84
C GLY A 75 -8.25 27.58 -13.51
N TRP A 76 -8.10 26.45 -14.18
CA TRP A 76 -6.85 26.09 -14.88
C TRP A 76 -6.85 26.55 -16.33
N VAL A 77 -5.73 27.10 -16.79
CA VAL A 77 -5.45 27.33 -18.22
C VAL A 77 -4.20 26.58 -18.63
N GLU A 78 -4.19 26.05 -19.85
CA GLU A 78 -3.01 25.43 -20.43
C GLU A 78 -1.98 26.50 -20.79
N VAL A 79 -0.70 26.23 -20.50
CA VAL A 79 0.43 27.11 -20.84
C VAL A 79 1.56 26.29 -21.45
N SER A 80 2.42 26.93 -22.24
CA SER A 80 3.58 26.24 -22.81
C SER A 80 4.62 25.90 -21.74
N TRP A 81 5.45 24.88 -22.00
CA TRP A 81 6.58 24.56 -21.13
C TRP A 81 7.55 25.72 -20.94
N ASP A 82 7.90 26.46 -22.00
CA ASP A 82 8.86 27.57 -21.89
C ASP A 82 8.29 28.74 -21.07
N GLU A 83 7.01 29.06 -21.24
CA GLU A 83 6.31 30.06 -20.42
C GLU A 83 6.32 29.64 -18.94
N ALA A 84 5.86 28.42 -18.64
CA ALA A 84 5.81 27.92 -17.28
C ALA A 84 7.20 27.90 -16.62
N LEU A 85 8.20 27.31 -17.27
CA LEU A 85 9.55 27.19 -16.71
C LEU A 85 10.22 28.55 -16.53
N THR A 86 10.03 29.49 -17.45
CA THR A 86 10.60 30.84 -17.35
C THR A 86 9.99 31.61 -16.17
N GLU A 87 8.66 31.58 -16.02
CA GLU A 87 7.99 32.25 -14.90
C GLU A 87 8.36 31.60 -13.55
N ILE A 88 8.38 30.27 -13.49
CA ILE A 88 8.80 29.52 -12.30
C ILE A 88 10.23 29.89 -11.90
N ALA A 89 11.19 29.80 -12.83
CA ALA A 89 12.59 30.11 -12.55
C ALA A 89 12.76 31.57 -12.09
N ALA A 90 12.08 32.53 -12.73
CA ALA A 90 12.11 33.93 -12.32
C ALA A 90 11.59 34.11 -10.88
N ARG A 91 10.43 33.53 -10.54
CA ARG A 91 9.84 33.61 -9.20
C ARG A 91 10.75 33.00 -8.13
N LEU A 92 11.30 31.82 -8.39
CA LEU A 92 12.22 31.15 -7.47
C LEU A 92 13.52 31.96 -7.29
N GLY A 93 14.07 32.50 -8.38
CA GLY A 93 15.24 33.36 -8.36
C GLY A 93 15.02 34.65 -7.55
N THR A 94 13.87 35.31 -7.71
CA THR A 94 13.49 36.48 -6.91
C THR A 94 13.41 36.15 -5.43
N ILE A 95 12.71 35.08 -5.04
CA ILE A 95 12.60 34.68 -3.63
C ILE A 95 13.98 34.36 -3.03
N ARG A 96 14.83 33.64 -3.78
CA ARG A 96 16.20 33.35 -3.38
C ARG A 96 17.03 34.61 -3.15
N ALA A 97 16.89 35.62 -4.02
CA ALA A 97 17.62 36.87 -3.91
C ALA A 97 17.14 37.74 -2.73
N GLU A 98 15.84 37.75 -2.46
CA GLU A 98 15.23 38.58 -1.40
C GLU A 98 15.35 37.97 0.01
N SER A 99 15.24 36.65 0.12
CA SER A 99 15.04 35.96 1.42
C SER A 99 15.95 34.77 1.64
N GLY A 100 16.89 34.50 0.73
CA GLY A 100 17.75 33.33 0.78
C GLY A 100 17.11 32.08 0.16
N ALA A 101 17.94 31.11 -0.18
CA ALA A 101 17.49 29.86 -0.80
C ALA A 101 16.63 29.00 0.16
N GLU A 102 16.84 29.15 1.46
CA GLU A 102 16.06 28.50 2.52
C GLU A 102 14.58 28.93 2.54
N ALA A 103 14.23 30.08 1.96
CA ALA A 103 12.83 30.52 1.84
C ALA A 103 12.02 29.70 0.80
N VAL A 104 12.68 28.83 0.04
CA VAL A 104 12.04 27.88 -0.88
C VAL A 104 12.19 26.46 -0.33
N ALA A 105 11.08 25.80 -0.05
CA ALA A 105 11.07 24.38 0.29
C ALA A 105 10.85 23.52 -0.96
N PHE A 106 11.31 22.28 -0.90
CA PHE A 106 11.13 21.30 -1.95
C PHE A 106 10.49 20.04 -1.38
N GLY A 107 9.42 19.56 -2.00
CA GLY A 107 8.79 18.28 -1.65
C GLY A 107 9.20 17.22 -2.65
N VAL A 108 9.61 16.03 -2.20
CA VAL A 108 9.88 14.90 -3.09
C VAL A 108 9.22 13.64 -2.56
N THR A 109 8.47 12.94 -3.41
CA THR A 109 7.82 11.69 -3.03
C THR A 109 8.84 10.56 -2.87
N THR A 110 8.54 9.58 -2.03
CA THR A 110 9.47 8.48 -1.71
C THR A 110 9.80 7.59 -2.92
N PRO A 111 11.10 7.32 -3.20
CA PRO A 111 11.52 6.38 -4.24
C PRO A 111 11.24 4.91 -3.85
N SER A 112 10.83 4.65 -2.60
CA SER A 112 10.40 3.31 -2.15
C SER A 112 8.96 2.98 -2.55
N GLY A 113 8.20 3.96 -3.02
CA GLY A 113 6.77 3.84 -3.27
C GLY A 113 6.32 4.45 -4.58
N THR A 114 7.19 5.06 -5.38
CA THR A 114 6.78 5.73 -6.63
C THR A 114 7.86 5.62 -7.71
N PRO A 115 7.52 5.95 -8.97
CA PRO A 115 8.48 6.08 -10.07
C PRO A 115 9.58 7.13 -9.89
N MET A 116 9.57 7.90 -8.79
CA MET A 116 10.60 8.90 -8.46
C MET A 116 12.00 8.29 -8.34
N VAL A 117 12.10 6.98 -8.10
CA VAL A 117 13.38 6.27 -8.09
C VAL A 117 14.21 6.45 -9.37
N ASP A 118 13.56 6.75 -10.50
CA ASP A 118 14.22 6.98 -11.79
C ASP A 118 14.86 8.38 -11.88
N SER A 119 14.56 9.28 -10.94
CA SER A 119 14.89 10.71 -11.06
C SER A 119 15.38 11.36 -9.77
N PHE A 120 15.25 10.71 -8.61
CA PHE A 120 15.48 11.34 -7.30
C PHE A 120 16.89 11.93 -7.15
N GLU A 121 17.94 11.30 -7.70
CA GLU A 121 19.30 11.85 -7.62
C GLU A 121 19.42 13.18 -8.37
N TRP A 122 18.77 13.31 -9.53
CA TRP A 122 18.76 14.54 -10.32
C TRP A 122 17.93 15.65 -9.65
N VAL A 123 16.79 15.28 -9.09
CA VAL A 123 15.93 16.22 -8.34
C VAL A 123 16.64 16.72 -7.10
N GLU A 124 17.26 15.85 -6.31
CA GLU A 124 18.05 16.26 -5.14
C GLU A 124 19.27 17.11 -5.52
N ARG A 125 19.94 16.79 -6.64
CA ARG A 125 21.04 17.60 -7.16
C ARG A 125 20.59 19.02 -7.50
N PHE A 126 19.40 19.17 -8.09
CA PHE A 126 18.80 20.49 -8.37
C PHE A 126 18.55 21.25 -7.07
N ILE A 127 17.90 20.61 -6.10
CA ILE A 127 17.52 21.23 -4.82
C ILE A 127 18.77 21.70 -4.06
N ARG A 128 19.80 20.86 -3.98
CA ARG A 128 21.04 21.19 -3.29
C ARG A 128 21.83 22.27 -4.02
N GLY A 129 21.88 22.22 -5.35
CA GLY A 129 22.53 23.26 -6.15
C GLY A 129 21.77 24.61 -6.13
N PHE A 130 20.45 24.59 -5.96
CA PHE A 130 19.66 25.79 -5.69
C PHE A 130 20.03 26.43 -4.34
N GLY A 131 20.53 25.62 -3.40
CA GLY A 131 21.02 26.07 -2.10
C GLY A 131 20.01 25.93 -0.97
N SER A 132 18.89 25.24 -1.18
CA SER A 132 17.88 25.07 -0.11
C SER A 132 18.19 23.84 0.76
N PRO A 133 18.23 23.99 2.09
CA PRO A 133 18.28 22.85 3.02
C PRO A 133 16.90 22.20 3.28
N ASN A 134 15.82 22.77 2.73
CA ASN A 134 14.45 22.47 3.12
C ASN A 134 13.79 21.45 2.20
N LEU A 135 14.30 20.21 2.24
CA LEU A 135 13.78 19.08 1.48
C LEU A 135 12.83 18.20 2.32
N ILE A 136 11.54 18.24 1.99
CA ILE A 136 10.50 17.39 2.58
C ILE A 136 10.46 16.07 1.83
N TYR A 137 10.84 14.99 2.50
CA TYR A 137 10.97 13.66 1.88
C TYR A 137 10.14 12.56 2.59
N ALA A 138 9.46 12.93 3.68
CA ALA A 138 8.65 12.02 4.50
C ALA A 138 9.43 10.82 5.06
N VAL A 139 10.74 11.00 5.31
CA VAL A 139 11.62 9.95 5.87
C VAL A 139 11.21 9.59 7.29
N GLU A 140 10.68 10.56 8.03
CA GLU A 140 10.17 10.45 9.40
C GLU A 140 9.00 9.45 9.53
N ILE A 141 8.24 9.19 8.46
CA ILE A 141 7.14 8.21 8.46
C ILE A 141 7.48 6.90 7.74
N CYS A 142 8.70 6.74 7.20
CA CYS A 142 9.01 5.63 6.28
C CYS A 142 10.38 4.98 6.48
N GLY A 143 11.47 5.74 6.29
CA GLY A 143 12.82 5.19 6.12
C GLY A 143 13.71 5.36 7.34
N TRP A 144 13.42 6.36 8.18
CA TRP A 144 14.32 6.78 9.25
C TRP A 144 14.73 5.63 10.17
N HIS A 145 13.74 4.94 10.75
CA HIS A 145 13.98 3.92 11.76
C HIS A 145 14.86 2.79 11.22
N LYS A 146 14.48 2.18 10.09
CA LYS A 146 15.24 1.06 9.51
C LYS A 146 16.68 1.41 9.13
N ASP A 147 16.90 2.59 8.53
CA ASP A 147 18.17 2.92 7.89
C ASP A 147 19.10 3.78 8.78
N TYR A 148 18.54 4.67 9.61
CA TYR A 148 19.29 5.65 10.39
C TYR A 148 19.26 5.38 11.90
N ALA A 149 18.13 4.92 12.46
CA ALA A 149 18.12 4.54 13.87
C ALA A 149 18.97 3.28 14.13
N HIS A 150 18.93 2.29 13.24
CA HIS A 150 19.83 1.13 13.29
C HIS A 150 21.32 1.53 13.24
N ALA A 151 21.64 2.62 12.52
CA ALA A 151 23.00 3.14 12.43
C ALA A 151 23.52 3.74 13.75
N LEU A 152 22.64 4.11 14.69
CA LEU A 152 23.06 4.52 16.05
C LEU A 152 23.67 3.35 16.85
N THR A 153 23.41 2.10 16.45
CA THR A 153 23.96 0.90 17.08
C THR A 153 25.11 0.29 16.26
N PHE A 154 24.94 0.15 14.93
CA PHE A 154 25.91 -0.53 14.07
C PHE A 154 26.78 0.40 13.20
N GLY A 155 26.53 1.72 13.21
CA GLY A 155 27.19 2.69 12.33
C GLY A 155 26.67 2.67 10.88
N ARG A 156 25.68 1.81 10.60
CA ARG A 156 25.05 1.65 9.27
C ARG A 156 23.67 1.01 9.37
N GLY A 157 22.88 1.14 8.30
CA GLY A 157 21.56 0.53 8.21
C GLY A 157 21.57 -1.00 8.24
N ILE A 158 20.37 -1.58 8.38
CA ILE A 158 20.11 -2.99 8.69
C ILE A 158 20.73 -4.04 7.75
N GLY A 159 21.13 -3.67 6.52
CA GLY A 159 21.60 -4.61 5.49
C GLY A 159 20.47 -5.41 4.82
N PHE A 160 20.81 -6.35 3.93
CA PHE A 160 19.82 -7.25 3.37
C PHE A 160 19.78 -8.57 4.18
N PRO A 161 18.60 -9.11 4.50
CA PRO A 161 18.49 -10.39 5.19
C PRO A 161 18.84 -11.56 4.25
N ASP A 162 19.77 -12.43 4.68
CA ASP A 162 20.19 -13.62 3.94
C ASP A 162 19.20 -14.79 4.17
N TYR A 163 17.99 -14.64 3.63
CA TYR A 163 16.94 -15.67 3.73
C TYR A 163 17.38 -17.03 3.16
N ASP A 164 18.35 -17.05 2.23
CA ASP A 164 18.81 -18.28 1.59
C ASP A 164 19.47 -19.24 2.59
N ASN A 165 20.09 -18.68 3.63
CA ASN A 165 20.87 -19.41 4.63
C ASN A 165 20.30 -19.30 6.06
N ALA A 166 19.15 -18.66 6.25
CA ALA A 166 18.59 -18.44 7.59
C ALA A 166 17.97 -19.73 8.19
N ASP A 167 18.18 -19.94 9.50
CA ASP A 167 17.45 -20.95 10.29
C ASP A 167 16.19 -20.36 10.92
N ALA A 168 16.21 -19.04 11.17
CA ALA A 168 15.07 -18.28 11.66
C ALA A 168 14.99 -16.91 10.97
N ILE A 169 13.77 -16.46 10.73
CA ILE A 169 13.45 -15.19 10.10
C ILE A 169 12.48 -14.44 11.02
N ILE A 170 12.81 -13.22 11.43
CA ILE A 170 11.89 -12.34 12.18
C ILE A 170 11.43 -11.19 11.28
N LEU A 171 10.13 -11.09 11.06
CA LEU A 171 9.49 -9.96 10.37
C LEU A 171 8.82 -9.07 11.40
N TRP A 172 9.40 -7.90 11.65
CA TRP A 172 8.96 -7.00 12.70
C TRP A 172 8.17 -5.83 12.13
N GLY A 173 6.84 -5.91 12.24
CA GLY A 173 5.93 -4.93 11.65
C GLY A 173 6.20 -4.71 10.14
N HIS A 174 6.60 -5.80 9.47
CA HIS A 174 6.99 -5.84 8.07
C HIS A 174 6.22 -6.94 7.35
N ASN A 175 5.48 -6.57 6.30
CA ASN A 175 4.64 -7.50 5.55
C ASN A 175 5.08 -7.58 4.07
N PRO A 176 6.14 -8.34 3.76
CA PRO A 176 6.68 -8.47 2.41
C PRO A 176 5.66 -9.08 1.42
N ALA A 177 4.73 -9.93 1.87
CA ALA A 177 3.68 -10.48 1.02
C ALA A 177 2.78 -9.39 0.39
N ARG A 178 2.66 -8.22 1.03
CA ARG A 178 1.88 -7.08 0.54
C ARG A 178 2.73 -5.96 -0.04
N THR A 179 3.97 -5.82 0.42
CA THR A 179 4.81 -4.63 0.18
C THR A 179 6.13 -4.89 -0.54
N TRP A 180 6.61 -6.14 -0.60
CA TRP A 180 7.88 -6.51 -1.23
C TRP A 180 7.90 -7.97 -1.72
N LEU A 181 7.22 -8.21 -2.85
CA LEU A 181 6.94 -9.56 -3.35
C LEU A 181 8.20 -10.39 -3.63
N ALA A 182 9.28 -9.76 -4.10
CA ALA A 182 10.56 -10.46 -4.32
C ALA A 182 11.17 -11.03 -3.02
N GLN A 183 10.99 -10.35 -1.88
CA GLN A 183 11.38 -10.92 -0.59
C GLN A 183 10.40 -12.01 -0.13
N ALA A 184 9.09 -11.83 -0.37
CA ALA A 184 8.08 -12.80 0.03
C ALA A 184 8.33 -14.19 -0.58
N THR A 185 8.72 -14.26 -1.87
CA THR A 185 9.09 -15.52 -2.52
C THR A 185 10.28 -16.18 -1.82
N ARG A 186 11.34 -15.42 -1.50
CA ARG A 186 12.55 -15.93 -0.83
C ARG A 186 12.29 -16.40 0.61
N ILE A 187 11.39 -15.72 1.33
CA ILE A 187 10.96 -16.15 2.67
C ILE A 187 10.17 -17.47 2.58
N ALA A 188 9.31 -17.61 1.58
CA ALA A 188 8.59 -18.87 1.35
C ALA A 188 9.54 -20.02 0.98
N ASP A 189 10.58 -19.77 0.17
CA ASP A 189 11.65 -20.73 -0.12
C ASP A 189 12.41 -21.13 1.17
N ALA A 190 12.77 -20.16 2.01
CA ALA A 190 13.45 -20.42 3.28
C ALA A 190 12.63 -21.29 4.22
N ARG A 191 11.34 -21.00 4.35
CA ARG A 191 10.42 -21.82 5.15
C ARG A 191 10.29 -23.24 4.60
N ARG A 192 10.24 -23.42 3.28
CA ARG A 192 10.26 -24.76 2.63
C ARG A 192 11.54 -25.53 2.93
N ARG A 193 12.68 -24.85 3.10
CA ARG A 193 13.95 -25.46 3.54
C ARG A 193 14.00 -25.77 5.04
N GLY A 194 13.02 -25.32 5.82
CA GLY A 194 12.92 -25.56 7.27
C GLY A 194 13.18 -24.34 8.16
N ALA A 195 13.44 -23.16 7.59
CA ALA A 195 13.60 -21.94 8.38
C ALA A 195 12.31 -21.59 9.13
N LYS A 196 12.44 -21.21 10.41
CA LYS A 196 11.32 -20.75 11.23
C LYS A 196 11.00 -19.30 10.95
N VAL A 197 9.74 -18.99 10.66
CA VAL A 197 9.29 -17.61 10.41
C VAL A 197 8.51 -17.10 11.61
N VAL A 198 8.99 -16.02 12.22
CA VAL A 198 8.31 -15.28 13.28
C VAL A 198 7.79 -13.97 12.72
N VAL A 199 6.54 -13.64 13.01
CA VAL A 199 5.92 -12.37 12.62
C VAL A 199 5.45 -11.63 13.86
N VAL A 200 5.97 -10.42 14.06
CA VAL A 200 5.55 -9.52 15.14
C VAL A 200 4.69 -8.42 14.53
N ASP A 201 3.37 -8.59 14.61
CA ASP A 201 2.39 -7.70 13.96
C ASP A 201 1.03 -7.83 14.66
N PRO A 202 0.25 -6.75 14.87
CA PRO A 202 -1.10 -6.83 15.42
C PRO A 202 -2.07 -7.72 14.64
N LYS A 203 -1.82 -8.02 13.35
CA LYS A 203 -2.64 -8.93 12.55
C LYS A 203 -1.82 -9.89 11.68
N PRO A 204 -2.35 -11.09 11.37
CA PRO A 204 -1.58 -12.10 10.66
C PRO A 204 -1.65 -11.97 9.13
N ASN A 205 -2.58 -11.19 8.55
CA ASN A 205 -2.84 -11.17 7.11
C ASN A 205 -1.57 -10.97 6.26
N GLY A 206 -1.36 -11.80 5.23
CA GLY A 206 -0.11 -11.82 4.46
C GLY A 206 0.94 -12.67 5.16
N SER A 207 2.07 -12.07 5.54
CA SER A 207 3.21 -12.83 6.07
C SER A 207 2.94 -13.62 7.36
N GLY A 208 2.02 -13.18 8.22
CA GLY A 208 1.70 -13.84 9.49
C GLY A 208 0.85 -15.10 9.36
N GLN A 209 0.08 -15.26 8.27
CA GLN A 209 -0.82 -16.40 8.08
C GLN A 209 -0.09 -17.74 8.01
N GLN A 210 1.17 -17.72 7.58
CA GLN A 210 2.00 -18.91 7.43
C GLN A 210 3.20 -18.92 8.40
N ALA A 211 3.24 -18.00 9.36
CA ALA A 211 4.32 -17.93 10.33
C ALA A 211 4.30 -19.15 11.26
N ASP A 212 5.49 -19.60 11.67
CA ASP A 212 5.64 -20.62 12.72
C ASP A 212 5.26 -20.05 14.10
N LEU A 213 5.50 -18.75 14.30
CA LEU A 213 5.08 -17.99 15.48
C LEU A 213 4.59 -16.62 15.03
N TRP A 214 3.32 -16.32 15.29
CA TRP A 214 2.75 -14.99 15.11
C TRP A 214 2.50 -14.38 16.48
N LEU A 215 3.17 -13.26 16.75
CA LEU A 215 3.02 -12.48 17.97
C LEU A 215 2.09 -11.31 17.70
N ARG A 216 0.85 -11.41 18.20
CA ARG A 216 -0.18 -10.38 18.13
C ARG A 216 0.14 -9.21 19.06
N ILE A 217 1.18 -8.47 18.72
CA ILE A 217 1.72 -7.42 19.58
C ILE A 217 0.78 -6.21 19.63
N ARG A 218 0.68 -5.58 20.80
CA ARG A 218 0.10 -4.24 20.94
C ARG A 218 0.91 -3.22 20.12
N PRO A 219 0.28 -2.37 19.29
CA PRO A 219 0.99 -1.33 18.54
C PRO A 219 1.89 -0.47 19.44
N GLY A 220 3.17 -0.35 19.10
CA GLY A 220 4.15 0.47 19.82
C GLY A 220 4.81 -0.19 21.03
N ALA A 221 4.48 -1.45 21.35
CA ALA A 221 5.05 -2.21 22.47
C ALA A 221 6.25 -3.09 22.08
N ASP A 222 6.74 -2.96 20.86
CA ASP A 222 7.82 -3.75 20.26
C ASP A 222 9.12 -3.70 21.08
N GLY A 223 9.45 -2.54 21.64
CA GLY A 223 10.59 -2.36 22.54
C GLY A 223 10.52 -3.25 23.79
N ALA A 224 9.33 -3.42 24.38
CA ALA A 224 9.15 -4.28 25.54
C ALA A 224 9.41 -5.76 25.24
N LEU A 225 8.95 -6.26 24.08
CA LEU A 225 9.25 -7.62 23.63
C LEU A 225 10.76 -7.82 23.42
N ALA A 226 11.43 -6.85 22.78
CA ALA A 226 12.86 -6.92 22.55
C ALA A 226 13.67 -6.84 23.86
N MET A 227 13.28 -5.98 24.82
CA MET A 227 13.89 -5.94 26.16
C MET A 227 13.70 -7.24 26.94
N GLY A 228 12.54 -7.89 26.82
CA GLY A 228 12.28 -9.22 27.36
C GLY A 228 13.24 -10.28 26.83
N ALA A 229 13.46 -10.29 25.51
CA ALA A 229 14.40 -11.19 24.86
C ALA A 229 15.86 -10.88 25.25
N ILE A 230 16.25 -9.60 25.33
CA ILE A 230 17.57 -9.19 25.84
C ILE A 230 17.79 -9.74 27.25
N ARG A 231 16.83 -9.52 28.16
CA ARG A 231 16.89 -10.02 29.53
C ARG A 231 17.04 -11.55 29.54
N HIS A 232 16.24 -12.25 28.74
CA HIS A 232 16.27 -13.71 28.67
C HIS A 232 17.65 -14.22 28.24
N LEU A 233 18.18 -13.73 27.11
CA LEU A 233 19.49 -14.15 26.60
C LEU A 233 20.61 -13.88 27.61
N ILE A 234 20.59 -12.73 28.29
CA ILE A 234 21.55 -12.38 29.34
C ILE A 234 21.43 -13.34 30.53
N ALA A 235 20.21 -13.58 31.03
CA ALA A 235 19.98 -14.40 32.22
C ALA A 235 20.33 -15.89 32.00
N THR A 236 20.13 -16.40 30.79
CA THR A 236 20.47 -17.79 30.43
C THR A 236 21.90 -17.96 29.90
N GLY A 237 22.62 -16.85 29.66
CA GLY A 237 23.93 -16.87 29.02
C GLY A 237 23.91 -17.36 27.56
N SER A 238 22.75 -17.31 26.90
CA SER A 238 22.55 -17.87 25.55
C SER A 238 22.86 -16.89 24.40
N PHE A 239 23.40 -15.71 24.70
CA PHE A 239 23.88 -14.75 23.68
C PHE A 239 25.25 -15.18 23.11
N ASP A 240 25.68 -14.54 22.02
CA ASP A 240 27.02 -14.72 21.44
C ASP A 240 28.07 -13.98 22.29
N ALA A 241 28.53 -14.61 23.37
CA ALA A 241 29.47 -13.99 24.30
C ALA A 241 30.78 -13.56 23.65
N ASP A 242 31.31 -14.35 22.70
CA ASP A 242 32.55 -14.02 22.00
C ASP A 242 32.38 -12.78 21.12
N PHE A 243 31.29 -12.73 20.33
CA PHE A 243 30.98 -11.53 19.55
C PHE A 243 30.72 -10.31 20.44
N VAL A 244 29.92 -10.47 21.50
CA VAL A 244 29.57 -9.37 22.40
C VAL A 244 30.83 -8.81 23.07
N ASN A 245 31.75 -9.67 23.49
CA ASN A 245 33.02 -9.24 24.07
C ASN A 245 33.93 -8.54 23.06
N ALA A 246 34.08 -9.13 21.88
CA ALA A 246 35.09 -8.71 20.92
C ALA A 246 34.66 -7.48 20.09
N TRP A 247 33.38 -7.42 19.72
CA TRP A 247 32.86 -6.57 18.64
C TRP A 247 31.76 -5.60 19.09
N THR A 248 31.38 -5.61 20.36
CA THR A 248 30.54 -4.56 20.95
C THR A 248 31.35 -3.72 21.95
N ASN A 249 30.78 -2.61 22.40
CA ASN A 249 31.35 -1.82 23.49
C ASN A 249 30.96 -2.31 24.88
N GLY A 250 30.35 -3.51 24.99
CA GLY A 250 29.84 -4.06 26.24
C GLY A 250 30.88 -4.23 27.36
N SER A 251 32.14 -4.54 27.03
CA SER A 251 33.21 -4.70 28.02
C SER A 251 33.83 -3.39 28.50
N LEU A 252 33.53 -2.26 27.85
CA LEU A 252 34.12 -0.96 28.19
C LEU A 252 33.48 -0.40 29.47
N LEU A 253 34.30 0.22 30.32
CA LEU A 253 33.88 0.82 31.58
C LEU A 253 33.27 2.20 31.38
N VAL A 254 32.11 2.40 31.97
CA VAL A 254 31.36 3.65 32.04
C VAL A 254 31.43 4.18 33.48
N ASP A 255 31.77 5.45 33.63
CA ASP A 255 31.62 6.20 34.88
C ASP A 255 30.12 6.39 35.15
N ARG A 256 29.61 5.83 36.25
CA ARG A 256 28.18 5.91 36.60
C ARG A 256 27.71 7.34 36.88
N ALA A 257 28.59 8.23 37.31
CA ALA A 257 28.22 9.60 37.65
C ALA A 257 28.04 10.46 36.41
N THR A 258 28.91 10.30 35.40
CA THR A 258 28.89 11.12 34.18
C THR A 258 28.22 10.42 32.99
N GLY A 259 28.08 9.09 33.05
CA GLY A 259 27.66 8.27 31.93
C GLY A 259 28.70 8.17 30.81
N ARG A 260 29.92 8.68 30.99
CA ARG A 260 30.96 8.66 29.96
C ARG A 260 31.83 7.41 30.10
N PHE A 261 32.30 6.89 28.99
CA PHE A 261 33.30 5.82 28.97
C PHE A 261 34.61 6.32 29.56
N LEU A 262 35.21 5.55 30.47
CA LEU A 262 36.53 5.84 31.00
C LEU A 262 37.59 5.74 29.89
N ARG A 263 38.52 6.69 29.90
CA ARG A 263 39.70 6.72 29.02
C ARG A 263 40.96 6.37 29.81
N ALA A 264 41.95 5.80 29.14
CA ALA A 264 43.14 5.28 29.79
C ALA A 264 43.98 6.40 30.45
N ASP A 265 44.04 7.58 29.85
CA ASP A 265 44.73 8.76 30.39
C ASP A 265 44.15 9.27 31.73
N ALA A 266 42.90 8.93 32.03
CA ALA A 266 42.27 9.25 33.31
C ALA A 266 42.81 8.38 34.47
N LEU A 267 43.33 7.19 34.17
CA LEU A 267 43.80 6.20 35.15
C LEU A 267 45.32 6.07 35.19
N TRP A 268 45.98 6.16 34.02
CA TRP A 268 47.42 5.90 33.88
C TRP A 268 48.17 7.11 33.31
N PRO A 269 49.38 7.44 33.82
CA PRO A 269 50.18 8.56 33.32
C PRO A 269 50.52 8.46 31.82
N ASP A 270 50.83 7.27 31.34
CA ASP A 270 51.17 6.98 29.94
C ASP A 270 49.96 6.46 29.13
N GLY A 271 48.74 6.56 29.69
CA GLY A 271 47.52 6.15 29.01
C GLY A 271 47.19 7.06 27.83
N ALA A 272 46.81 6.49 26.69
CA ALA A 272 46.37 7.27 25.54
C ALA A 272 44.92 7.76 25.73
N SER A 273 44.64 9.02 25.36
CA SER A 273 43.29 9.62 25.44
C SER A 273 42.26 8.94 24.54
N GLU A 274 42.72 8.31 23.45
CA GLU A 274 41.88 7.55 22.51
C GLU A 274 41.62 6.11 22.98
N ALA A 275 42.37 5.62 23.98
CA ALA A 275 42.19 4.27 24.50
C ALA A 275 41.11 4.27 25.59
N PHE A 276 40.18 3.33 25.49
CA PHE A 276 39.13 3.09 26.49
C PHE A 276 39.69 2.27 27.65
N VAL A 277 38.89 2.09 28.71
CA VAL A 277 39.19 1.16 29.80
C VAL A 277 38.21 -0.01 29.77
N ARG A 278 38.70 -1.23 29.95
CA ARG A 278 37.87 -2.44 30.13
C ARG A 278 38.34 -3.25 31.33
N LEU A 279 37.59 -4.26 31.73
CA LEU A 279 38.04 -5.26 32.70
C LEU A 279 38.71 -6.44 31.99
N ASP A 280 39.87 -6.87 32.46
CA ASP A 280 40.48 -8.13 32.03
C ASP A 280 39.80 -9.35 32.68
N ALA A 281 40.31 -10.56 32.41
CA ALA A 281 39.75 -11.79 32.96
C ALA A 281 39.87 -11.91 34.50
N SER A 282 40.76 -11.13 35.13
CA SER A 282 40.90 -11.07 36.60
C SER A 282 39.98 -10.04 37.25
N GLY A 283 39.28 -9.22 36.45
CA GLY A 283 38.46 -8.11 36.92
C GLY A 283 39.27 -6.83 37.16
N ALA A 284 40.53 -6.76 36.72
CA ALA A 284 41.34 -5.55 36.82
C ALA A 284 41.08 -4.61 35.63
N PRO A 285 41.05 -3.28 35.85
CA PRO A 285 40.93 -2.32 34.76
C PRO A 285 42.22 -2.32 33.93
N VAL A 286 42.07 -2.37 32.60
CA VAL A 286 43.18 -2.33 31.63
C VAL A 286 42.84 -1.42 30.44
N PRO A 287 43.83 -0.77 29.80
CA PRO A 287 43.62 -0.03 28.55
C PRO A 287 43.08 -0.93 27.42
N CYS A 288 42.22 -0.36 26.57
CA CYS A 288 41.62 -1.04 25.42
C CYS A 288 41.57 -0.09 24.21
N ASP A 289 42.38 -0.38 23.19
CA ASP A 289 42.34 0.33 21.92
C ASP A 289 41.46 -0.43 20.92
N THR A 290 40.28 0.11 20.63
CA THR A 290 39.30 -0.52 19.75
C THR A 290 39.67 -0.44 18.27
N ARG A 291 40.77 0.22 17.89
CA ARG A 291 41.27 0.20 16.52
C ARG A 291 41.84 -1.16 16.13
N TYR A 292 42.27 -1.95 17.12
CA TYR A 292 42.83 -3.29 16.91
C TYR A 292 41.79 -4.38 17.17
N ALA A 293 42.08 -5.59 16.65
CA ALA A 293 41.34 -6.77 17.05
C ALA A 293 41.63 -7.09 18.53
N PRO A 294 40.64 -7.56 19.31
CA PRO A 294 40.87 -7.91 20.70
C PRO A 294 41.83 -9.11 20.81
N GLU A 295 42.94 -8.93 21.54
CA GLU A 295 43.94 -9.99 21.78
C GLU A 295 43.45 -11.02 22.81
N SER A 296 42.54 -10.62 23.69
CA SER A 296 41.94 -11.45 24.74
C SER A 296 40.54 -10.96 25.10
N CYS A 297 39.70 -11.88 25.59
CA CYS A 297 38.37 -11.55 26.08
C CYS A 297 38.46 -10.81 27.43
N GLY A 298 37.72 -9.71 27.55
CA GLY A 298 37.54 -9.01 28.84
C GLY A 298 36.41 -9.60 29.67
N GLN A 299 36.17 -9.06 30.86
CA GLN A 299 34.98 -9.40 31.64
C GLN A 299 33.80 -8.52 31.19
N LEU A 300 32.69 -9.15 30.76
CA LEU A 300 31.47 -8.42 30.34
C LEU A 300 30.70 -7.85 31.53
N ARG A 301 30.65 -8.56 32.66
CA ARG A 301 29.89 -8.15 33.84
C ARG A 301 30.82 -7.69 34.95
N GLY A 302 30.78 -6.42 35.31
CA GLY A 302 31.58 -5.93 36.43
C GLY A 302 31.24 -4.51 36.82
N ALA A 303 31.30 -4.25 38.12
CA ALA A 303 31.25 -2.92 38.72
C ALA A 303 32.35 -2.81 39.77
N LEU A 304 33.04 -1.68 39.80
CA LEU A 304 34.20 -1.46 40.66
C LEU A 304 34.38 0.02 40.99
N GLN A 305 35.19 0.27 42.01
CA GLN A 305 35.68 1.61 42.33
C GLN A 305 37.08 1.76 41.73
N VAL A 306 37.26 2.74 40.86
CA VAL A 306 38.54 3.03 40.21
C VAL A 306 39.08 4.36 40.71
N ARG A 307 40.35 4.40 41.08
CA ARG A 307 41.03 5.65 41.45
C ARG A 307 41.64 6.28 40.20
N THR A 308 41.26 7.51 39.88
CA THR A 308 41.86 8.28 38.79
C THR A 308 43.22 8.84 39.20
N ARG A 309 44.00 9.30 38.20
CA ARG A 309 45.34 9.88 38.40
C ARG A 309 45.35 11.09 39.35
N ASP A 310 44.30 11.90 39.33
CA ASP A 310 44.10 13.04 40.23
C ASP A 310 43.63 12.66 41.65
N GLY A 311 43.49 11.35 41.92
CA GLY A 311 43.14 10.81 43.22
C GLY A 311 41.64 10.67 43.49
N ARG A 312 40.77 11.10 42.57
CA ARG A 312 39.31 10.92 42.68
C ARG A 312 38.92 9.44 42.57
N MET A 313 37.90 9.03 43.33
CA MET A 313 37.29 7.70 43.21
C MET A 313 36.09 7.77 42.27
N ILE A 314 36.04 6.89 41.27
CA ILE A 314 34.95 6.76 40.32
C ILE A 314 34.28 5.40 40.50
N ALA A 315 32.96 5.40 40.67
CA ALA A 315 32.15 4.21 40.57
C ALA A 315 31.93 3.88 39.09
N ALA A 316 32.57 2.82 38.61
CA ALA A 316 32.50 2.41 37.21
C ALA A 316 31.78 1.06 37.06
N ALA A 317 31.13 0.85 35.93
CA ALA A 317 30.60 -0.45 35.53
C ALA A 317 30.80 -0.67 34.04
N THR A 318 30.87 -1.92 33.61
CA THR A 318 30.89 -2.23 32.18
C THR A 318 29.56 -1.84 31.53
N ALA A 319 29.59 -1.39 30.28
CA ALA A 319 28.36 -1.07 29.53
C ALA A 319 27.36 -2.24 29.50
N PHE A 320 27.86 -3.47 29.46
CA PHE A 320 27.02 -4.67 29.51
C PHE A 320 26.40 -4.89 30.90
N GLU A 321 27.07 -4.56 32.02
CA GLU A 321 26.43 -4.60 33.35
C GLU A 321 25.31 -3.57 33.46
N LEU A 322 25.49 -2.37 32.89
CA LEU A 322 24.43 -1.37 32.84
C LEU A 322 23.22 -1.86 32.00
N LEU A 323 23.47 -2.59 30.91
CA LEU A 323 22.40 -3.24 30.15
C LEU A 323 21.69 -4.35 30.95
N VAL A 324 22.43 -5.14 31.74
CA VAL A 324 21.84 -6.15 32.64
C VAL A 324 20.88 -5.50 33.64
N GLU A 325 21.34 -4.43 34.30
CA GLU A 325 20.53 -3.65 35.24
C GLU A 325 19.27 -3.09 34.56
N ARG A 326 19.42 -2.55 33.34
CA ARG A 326 18.32 -2.01 32.56
C ARG A 326 17.30 -3.08 32.14
N ALA A 327 17.77 -4.27 31.77
CA ALA A 327 16.92 -5.35 31.31
C ALA A 327 16.20 -6.10 32.45
N ALA A 328 16.71 -6.01 33.69
CA ALA A 328 16.20 -6.76 34.84
C ALA A 328 14.67 -6.66 35.07
N PRO A 329 14.01 -5.49 34.93
CA PRO A 329 12.56 -5.34 35.15
C PRO A 329 11.68 -6.05 34.11
N TYR A 330 12.22 -6.40 32.93
CA TYR A 330 11.46 -6.99 31.81
C TYR A 330 11.25 -8.49 31.96
N THR A 331 10.66 -8.91 33.09
CA THR A 331 10.26 -10.31 33.31
C THR A 331 9.20 -10.74 32.28
N PRO A 332 9.04 -12.05 31.99
CA PRO A 332 8.01 -12.51 31.05
C PRO A 332 6.61 -11.98 31.38
N ALA A 333 6.25 -11.93 32.66
CA ALA A 333 4.97 -11.36 33.11
C ALA A 333 4.85 -9.86 32.80
N ARG A 334 5.91 -9.08 33.05
CA ARG A 334 5.92 -7.65 32.72
C ARG A 334 5.86 -7.41 31.21
N VAL A 335 6.56 -8.21 30.42
CA VAL A 335 6.53 -8.12 28.96
C VAL A 335 5.14 -8.46 28.42
N ALA A 336 4.51 -9.52 28.93
CA ALA A 336 3.14 -9.88 28.59
C ALA A 336 2.14 -8.74 28.91
N GLU A 337 2.27 -8.10 30.07
CA GLU A 337 1.47 -6.93 30.45
C GLU A 337 1.63 -5.77 29.45
N LEU A 338 2.87 -5.43 29.11
CA LEU A 338 3.19 -4.30 28.22
C LEU A 338 2.84 -4.57 26.76
N THR A 339 2.90 -5.82 26.31
CA THR A 339 2.72 -6.19 24.89
C THR A 339 1.33 -6.76 24.59
N TRP A 340 0.57 -7.12 25.63
CA TRP A 340 -0.67 -7.91 25.57
C TRP A 340 -0.50 -9.30 24.96
N LEU A 341 0.73 -9.78 24.84
CA LEU A 341 1.00 -11.15 24.43
C LEU A 341 0.77 -12.10 25.61
N PRO A 342 0.27 -13.32 25.36
CA PRO A 342 0.34 -14.40 26.34
C PRO A 342 1.79 -14.67 26.77
N VAL A 343 2.01 -15.08 28.02
CA VAL A 343 3.36 -15.35 28.55
C VAL A 343 4.03 -16.49 27.77
N GLU A 344 3.24 -17.49 27.36
CA GLU A 344 3.69 -18.62 26.55
C GLU A 344 4.26 -18.21 25.19
N ASP A 345 3.70 -17.17 24.58
CA ASP A 345 4.18 -16.65 23.29
C ASP A 345 5.49 -15.87 23.48
N VAL A 346 5.62 -15.13 24.58
CA VAL A 346 6.87 -14.48 24.99
C VAL A 346 7.97 -15.52 25.24
N ASP A 347 7.65 -16.60 25.96
CA ASP A 347 8.59 -17.68 26.24
C ASP A 347 8.97 -18.48 24.98
N ALA A 348 8.03 -18.70 24.06
CA ALA A 348 8.31 -19.33 22.77
C ALA A 348 9.27 -18.47 21.92
N PHE A 349 9.05 -17.16 21.89
CA PHE A 349 9.95 -16.21 21.21
C PHE A 349 11.36 -16.23 21.81
N ASN A 350 11.44 -16.14 23.14
CA ASN A 350 12.70 -16.20 23.89
C ASN A 350 13.46 -17.51 23.65
N THR A 351 12.75 -18.65 23.69
CA THR A 351 13.30 -19.98 23.47
C THR A 351 13.87 -20.14 22.06
N LEU A 352 13.19 -19.59 21.05
CA LEU A 352 13.66 -19.60 19.66
C LEU A 352 15.01 -18.87 19.55
N LEU A 353 15.14 -17.70 20.18
CA LEU A 353 16.38 -16.91 20.17
C LEU A 353 17.50 -17.57 20.98
N ALA A 354 17.18 -18.19 22.12
CA ALA A 354 18.16 -18.86 22.98
C ALA A 354 18.87 -20.04 22.29
N ARG A 355 18.29 -20.60 21.21
CA ARG A 355 18.93 -21.62 20.37
C ARG A 355 20.05 -21.08 19.48
N ARG A 356 20.26 -19.77 19.43
CA ARG A 356 21.22 -19.07 18.57
C ARG A 356 21.10 -19.48 17.09
N PRO A 357 19.90 -19.39 16.47
CA PRO A 357 19.76 -19.70 15.05
C PRO A 357 20.58 -18.72 14.20
N ARG A 358 20.92 -19.11 12.96
CA ARG A 358 21.29 -18.13 11.93
C ARG A 358 20.07 -17.25 11.67
N LEU A 359 20.11 -16.05 12.23
CA LEU A 359 18.94 -15.20 12.38
C LEU A 359 18.95 -14.07 11.36
N ALA A 360 18.06 -14.15 10.38
CA ALA A 360 17.75 -13.01 9.52
C ALA A 360 16.57 -12.23 10.11
N TYR A 361 16.58 -10.90 10.00
CA TYR A 361 15.41 -10.12 10.40
C TYR A 361 15.20 -8.89 9.52
N HIS A 362 13.98 -8.37 9.54
CA HIS A 362 13.68 -7.10 8.91
C HIS A 362 12.60 -6.37 9.71
N SER A 363 12.83 -5.09 10.02
CA SER A 363 11.84 -4.16 10.58
C SER A 363 11.44 -3.12 9.53
N TRP A 364 10.20 -2.63 9.55
CA TRP A 364 9.80 -1.50 8.70
C TRP A 364 8.69 -0.65 9.32
N THR A 365 7.80 -0.03 8.54
CA THR A 365 6.89 1.04 9.01
C THR A 365 5.98 0.62 10.17
N GLY A 366 5.78 -0.68 10.37
CA GLY A 366 5.26 -1.29 11.58
C GLY A 366 5.72 -0.68 12.89
N VAL A 367 7.03 -0.50 13.02
CA VAL A 367 7.69 0.00 14.24
C VAL A 367 8.08 1.48 14.14
N GLY A 368 7.92 2.09 12.96
CA GLY A 368 8.52 3.38 12.61
C GLY A 368 7.58 4.57 12.56
N GLN A 369 6.31 4.41 12.95
CA GLN A 369 5.27 5.44 12.86
C GLN A 369 4.65 5.72 14.24
N HIS A 370 5.51 5.82 15.25
CA HIS A 370 5.20 5.98 16.67
C HIS A 370 6.09 7.06 17.28
N THR A 371 5.70 7.62 18.43
CA THR A 371 6.54 8.59 19.17
C THR A 371 7.78 7.98 19.82
N ASN A 372 7.95 6.66 19.77
CA ASN A 372 9.07 5.92 20.35
C ASN A 372 9.84 5.11 19.28
N ALA A 373 9.67 5.43 17.98
CA ALA A 373 10.21 4.67 16.87
C ALA A 373 11.73 4.45 16.95
N THR A 374 12.50 5.46 17.36
CA THR A 374 13.97 5.35 17.49
C THR A 374 14.36 4.42 18.64
N ALA A 375 13.64 4.48 19.77
CA ALA A 375 13.88 3.61 20.92
C ALA A 375 13.57 2.14 20.62
N ILE A 376 12.45 1.87 19.91
CA ILE A 376 12.11 0.53 19.44
C ILE A 376 13.24 -0.05 18.58
N GLU A 377 13.67 0.68 17.54
CA GLU A 377 14.68 0.17 16.63
C GLU A 377 16.03 -0.04 17.33
N ARG A 378 16.46 0.88 18.21
CA ARG A 378 17.69 0.65 19.01
C ARG A 378 17.61 -0.60 19.86
N THR A 379 16.44 -0.88 20.42
CA THR A 379 16.24 -2.08 21.25
C THR A 379 16.29 -3.35 20.41
N ILE A 380 15.66 -3.36 19.23
CA ILE A 380 15.74 -4.47 18.28
C ILE A 380 17.19 -4.66 17.77
N ALA A 381 17.88 -3.58 17.44
CA ALA A 381 19.27 -3.62 17.00
C ALA A 381 20.21 -4.15 18.10
N THR A 382 19.97 -3.78 19.36
CA THR A 382 20.72 -4.29 20.52
C THR A 382 20.44 -5.78 20.72
N LEU A 383 19.18 -6.22 20.66
CA LEU A 383 18.83 -7.64 20.69
C LEU A 383 19.56 -8.41 19.59
N TYR A 384 19.55 -7.86 18.37
CA TYR A 384 20.23 -8.46 17.23
C TYR A 384 21.75 -8.56 17.44
N ALA A 385 22.38 -7.52 18.00
CA ALA A 385 23.80 -7.53 18.35
C ALA A 385 24.16 -8.65 19.33
N LEU A 386 23.30 -8.95 20.31
CA LEU A 386 23.52 -10.06 21.25
C LEU A 386 23.51 -11.43 20.57
N THR A 387 22.88 -11.57 19.40
CA THR A 387 22.91 -12.84 18.65
C THR A 387 24.20 -13.06 17.87
N GLY A 388 24.97 -12.00 17.62
CA GLY A 388 26.17 -12.04 16.78
C GLY A 388 25.90 -12.35 15.30
N ALA A 389 24.66 -12.27 14.83
CA ALA A 389 24.29 -12.65 13.46
C ALA A 389 24.60 -11.58 12.38
N CYS A 390 25.07 -10.38 12.78
CA CYS A 390 25.34 -9.30 11.82
C CYS A 390 26.51 -9.62 10.87
N ASP A 391 26.30 -9.37 9.58
CA ASP A 391 27.26 -9.61 8.50
C ASP A 391 27.80 -11.04 8.43
N ARG A 392 26.96 -12.03 8.77
CA ARG A 392 27.26 -13.46 8.71
C ARG A 392 26.24 -14.23 7.84
N PRO A 393 26.59 -15.41 7.31
CA PRO A 393 25.66 -16.25 6.55
C PRO A 393 24.40 -16.59 7.33
N GLY A 394 23.23 -16.41 6.70
CA GLY A 394 21.92 -16.63 7.31
C GLY A 394 21.48 -15.54 8.29
N GLY A 395 22.32 -14.52 8.52
CA GLY A 395 21.93 -13.27 9.14
C GLY A 395 21.71 -12.15 8.13
N ASN A 396 21.68 -10.91 8.62
CA ASN A 396 21.65 -9.73 7.77
C ASN A 396 23.06 -9.36 7.30
N ARG A 397 23.25 -9.25 5.99
CA ARG A 397 24.54 -9.01 5.35
C ARG A 397 24.57 -7.65 4.69
N TRP A 398 25.73 -6.99 4.71
CA TRP A 398 25.89 -5.71 4.05
C TRP A 398 26.44 -5.88 2.65
N PRO A 399 25.72 -5.42 1.61
CA PRO A 399 26.15 -5.64 0.25
C PRO A 399 27.36 -4.76 -0.09
N VAL A 400 28.09 -5.17 -1.12
CA VAL A 400 29.17 -4.40 -1.73
C VAL A 400 28.70 -3.97 -3.12
N PRO A 401 28.32 -2.70 -3.33
CA PRO A 401 27.88 -2.22 -4.64
C PRO A 401 29.07 -2.09 -5.62
N PRO A 402 28.82 -2.19 -6.94
CA PRO A 402 29.80 -1.83 -7.94
C PRO A 402 30.28 -0.38 -7.79
N PRO A 403 31.53 -0.07 -8.16
CA PRO A 403 32.03 1.30 -8.09
C PRO A 403 31.30 2.17 -9.12
N THR A 404 30.59 3.19 -8.66
CA THR A 404 29.93 4.21 -9.50
C THR A 404 30.11 5.58 -8.89
N ARG A 405 30.02 6.63 -9.71
CA ARG A 405 30.02 8.01 -9.18
C ARG A 405 28.61 8.40 -8.73
N ALA A 406 28.51 9.08 -7.59
CA ALA A 406 27.25 9.68 -7.16
C ALA A 406 26.95 10.93 -8.00
N LEU A 407 25.70 11.09 -8.45
CA LEU A 407 25.24 12.35 -9.04
C LEU A 407 24.93 13.41 -7.99
N ASN A 408 24.66 12.99 -6.76
CA ASN A 408 24.12 13.88 -5.74
C ASN A 408 24.80 13.60 -4.41
N ASP A 409 25.50 14.61 -3.89
CA ASP A 409 26.18 14.60 -2.60
C ASP A 409 25.57 15.70 -1.72
N TYR A 410 25.47 15.48 -0.41
CA TYR A 410 24.90 16.48 0.49
C TYR A 410 25.80 17.72 0.59
N ASN A 411 27.10 17.56 0.36
CA ASN A 411 28.11 18.63 0.35
C ASN A 411 28.01 19.57 -0.86
N ILE A 412 27.13 19.30 -1.83
CA ILE A 412 26.72 20.32 -2.81
C ILE A 412 26.11 21.52 -2.07
N LEU A 413 25.46 21.28 -0.94
CA LEU A 413 24.99 22.32 -0.03
C LEU A 413 26.14 22.76 0.89
N SER A 414 26.36 24.07 1.01
CA SER A 414 27.41 24.59 1.91
C SER A 414 27.05 24.33 3.39
N PRO A 415 28.05 24.19 4.29
CA PRO A 415 27.80 23.97 5.72
C PRO A 415 26.88 25.02 6.36
N GLU A 416 26.98 26.29 5.92
CA GLU A 416 26.14 27.39 6.41
C GLU A 416 24.68 27.19 6.02
N GLN A 417 24.42 26.64 4.83
CA GLN A 417 23.06 26.30 4.40
C GLN A 417 22.55 25.02 5.08
N GLN A 418 23.40 24.00 5.27
CA GLN A 418 23.04 22.80 6.03
C GLN A 418 22.56 23.15 7.46
N ALA A 419 23.23 24.11 8.12
CA ALA A 419 22.87 24.58 9.46
C ALA A 419 21.51 25.30 9.54
N LYS A 420 20.93 25.70 8.40
CA LYS A 420 19.60 26.33 8.35
C LYS A 420 18.46 25.34 8.17
N ALA A 421 18.72 24.03 8.03
CA ALA A 421 17.68 23.04 7.85
C ALA A 421 16.60 23.12 8.95
N LEU A 422 15.33 23.24 8.55
CA LEU A 422 14.22 23.33 9.50
C LEU A 422 14.22 22.12 10.46
N GLY A 423 14.14 22.40 11.76
CA GLY A 423 14.13 21.38 12.81
C GLY A 423 15.51 20.88 13.27
N ILE A 424 16.62 21.33 12.70
CA ILE A 424 17.98 20.84 13.05
C ILE A 424 18.34 21.01 14.53
N THR A 425 17.90 22.12 15.15
CA THR A 425 18.16 22.38 16.57
C THR A 425 17.37 21.43 17.48
N GLU A 426 16.14 21.08 17.08
CA GLU A 426 15.27 20.18 17.84
C GLU A 426 15.62 18.71 17.60
N LEU A 427 16.07 18.36 16.40
CA LEU A 427 16.39 17.00 15.95
C LEU A 427 17.85 16.92 15.44
N PRO A 428 18.87 17.15 16.29
CA PRO A 428 20.27 17.26 15.87
C PRO A 428 20.86 15.94 15.36
N LEU A 429 20.24 14.81 15.71
CA LEU A 429 20.60 13.48 15.17
C LEU A 429 19.59 12.98 14.14
N GLY A 430 18.54 13.77 13.85
CA GLY A 430 17.38 13.40 13.04
C GLY A 430 17.52 13.65 11.54
N PRO A 431 16.41 13.57 10.79
CA PRO A 431 16.37 13.83 9.35
C PRO A 431 17.07 15.14 8.92
N PRO A 432 16.96 16.27 9.67
CA PRO A 432 17.60 17.52 9.27
C PRO A 432 19.12 17.40 9.14
N ALA A 433 19.77 16.61 10.00
CA ALA A 433 21.21 16.36 9.95
C ALA A 433 21.65 15.50 8.75
N LYS A 434 20.70 14.99 7.97
CA LYS A 434 20.92 14.18 6.77
C LYS A 434 20.37 14.84 5.50
N GLY A 435 19.93 16.10 5.60
CA GLY A 435 19.43 16.88 4.47
C GLY A 435 17.95 16.74 4.18
N TRP A 436 17.13 16.34 5.17
CA TRP A 436 15.68 16.27 5.04
C TRP A 436 14.97 16.95 6.20
N ILE A 437 13.90 17.68 5.94
CA ILE A 437 13.06 18.29 6.97
C ILE A 437 11.73 17.55 7.09
N THR A 438 11.02 17.75 8.20
CA THR A 438 9.69 17.15 8.38
C THR A 438 8.59 18.04 7.80
N ALA A 439 7.45 17.43 7.41
CA ALA A 439 6.29 18.19 6.95
C ALA A 439 5.71 19.14 8.03
N ARG A 440 5.88 18.78 9.30
CA ARG A 440 5.53 19.61 10.46
C ARG A 440 6.35 20.90 10.48
N ASP A 441 7.67 20.77 10.40
CA ASP A 441 8.57 21.92 10.50
C ASP A 441 8.41 22.85 9.29
N PHE A 442 8.17 22.29 8.10
CA PHE A 442 7.75 23.06 6.92
C PHE A 442 6.46 23.85 7.18
N SER A 443 5.41 23.18 7.67
CA SER A 443 4.12 23.83 7.90
C SER A 443 4.23 24.98 8.92
N ARG A 444 5.01 24.77 10.00
CA ARG A 444 5.32 25.80 11.00
C ARG A 444 6.06 26.99 10.39
N ALA A 445 7.09 26.74 9.58
CA ALA A 445 7.86 27.81 8.94
C ALA A 445 7.01 28.63 7.94
N VAL A 446 6.03 28.01 7.28
CA VAL A 446 5.11 28.74 6.38
C VAL A 446 4.07 29.56 7.16
N LEU A 447 3.44 28.95 8.17
CA LEU A 447 2.32 29.54 8.91
C LEU A 447 2.79 30.59 9.93
N ASP A 448 3.82 30.25 10.70
CA ASP A 448 4.27 31.03 11.86
C ASP A 448 5.53 31.84 11.56
N GLY A 449 6.24 31.53 10.48
CA GLY A 449 7.49 32.22 10.11
C GLY A 449 8.71 31.82 10.94
N GLU A 450 8.64 30.69 11.66
CA GLU A 450 9.66 30.25 12.62
C GLU A 450 10.39 28.97 12.16
N PRO A 451 11.74 28.92 12.24
CA PRO A 451 12.68 29.99 12.63
C PRO A 451 12.88 31.07 11.55
N TYR A 452 12.33 30.86 10.36
CA TYR A 452 12.25 31.84 9.28
C TYR A 452 11.07 31.47 8.36
N ARG A 453 10.60 32.44 7.59
CA ARG A 453 9.43 32.27 6.73
C ARG A 453 9.78 31.52 5.43
N VAL A 454 9.13 30.37 5.22
CA VAL A 454 9.12 29.70 3.92
C VAL A 454 8.03 30.32 3.05
N ARG A 455 8.42 30.82 1.87
CA ARG A 455 7.57 31.58 0.94
C ARG A 455 7.10 30.74 -0.24
N ALA A 456 7.87 29.74 -0.66
CA ALA A 456 7.53 28.93 -1.81
C ALA A 456 7.78 27.42 -1.62
N LEU A 457 7.05 26.63 -2.41
CA LEU A 457 7.20 25.17 -2.49
C LEU A 457 7.29 24.69 -3.94
N VAL A 458 8.28 23.86 -4.25
CA VAL A 458 8.31 23.06 -5.48
C VAL A 458 8.20 21.58 -5.11
N ALA A 459 7.09 20.94 -5.46
CA ALA A 459 6.80 19.57 -5.05
C ALA A 459 6.81 18.59 -6.23
N PHE A 460 7.69 17.58 -6.16
CA PHE A 460 7.75 16.44 -7.07
C PHE A 460 6.97 15.25 -6.51
N GLY A 461 5.68 15.15 -6.86
CA GLY A 461 4.79 14.02 -6.58
C GLY A 461 4.27 13.88 -5.13
N THR A 462 4.63 14.79 -4.22
CA THR A 462 4.29 14.65 -2.79
C THR A 462 2.86 15.10 -2.48
N ASN A 463 2.00 14.16 -2.06
CA ASN A 463 0.62 14.44 -1.60
C ASN A 463 0.52 14.48 -0.07
N PHE A 464 1.22 15.41 0.58
CA PHE A 464 1.31 15.45 2.05
C PHE A 464 0.02 15.92 2.75
N VAL A 465 -0.97 16.45 2.02
CA VAL A 465 -2.32 16.65 2.58
C VAL A 465 -2.93 15.31 3.00
N VAL A 466 -2.66 14.23 2.26
CA VAL A 466 -3.22 12.90 2.53
C VAL A 466 -2.21 11.97 3.21
N SER A 467 -0.92 12.05 2.87
CA SER A 467 0.09 11.08 3.34
C SER A 467 0.70 11.40 4.71
N GLN A 468 0.60 12.64 5.18
CA GLN A 468 1.08 13.07 6.50
C GLN A 468 -0.08 13.27 7.49
N GLY A 469 0.22 13.26 8.78
CA GLY A 469 -0.73 13.66 9.81
C GLY A 469 -1.11 15.15 9.69
N HIS A 470 -2.18 15.54 10.37
CA HIS A 470 -2.64 16.92 10.49
C HIS A 470 -3.04 17.57 9.15
N SER A 471 -3.84 16.86 8.33
CA SER A 471 -4.24 17.28 6.97
C SER A 471 -4.75 18.74 6.86
N GLU A 472 -5.48 19.25 7.85
CA GLU A 472 -5.95 20.64 7.88
C GLU A 472 -4.82 21.66 7.94
N ARG A 473 -3.82 21.43 8.81
CA ARG A 473 -2.64 22.30 8.93
C ARG A 473 -1.83 22.29 7.64
N ASN A 474 -1.65 21.10 7.05
CA ASN A 474 -0.91 20.96 5.79
C ASN A 474 -1.62 21.73 4.65
N ARG A 475 -2.95 21.68 4.60
CA ARG A 475 -3.75 22.47 3.65
C ARG A 475 -3.65 23.97 3.93
N ALA A 476 -3.67 24.39 5.20
CA ALA A 476 -3.51 25.78 5.59
C ALA A 476 -2.13 26.32 5.18
N ALA A 477 -1.05 25.56 5.43
CA ALA A 477 0.30 25.92 5.01
C ALA A 477 0.40 26.08 3.49
N LEU A 478 -0.12 25.11 2.73
CA LEU A 478 -0.21 25.22 1.27
C LEU A 478 -0.96 26.49 0.83
N ASN A 479 -2.06 26.82 1.50
CA ASN A 479 -2.83 28.03 1.20
C ASN A 479 -2.11 29.34 1.54
N ALA A 480 -1.17 29.32 2.49
CA ALA A 480 -0.43 30.50 2.96
C ALA A 480 0.87 30.81 2.18
N LEU A 481 1.34 29.90 1.32
CA LEU A 481 2.54 30.14 0.49
C LEU A 481 2.34 31.34 -0.45
N GLU A 482 3.42 32.01 -0.83
CA GLU A 482 3.38 33.03 -1.88
C GLU A 482 3.41 32.41 -3.28
N PHE A 483 4.08 31.27 -3.43
CA PHE A 483 4.22 30.58 -4.71
C PHE A 483 4.34 29.06 -4.54
N GLN A 484 3.66 28.29 -5.38
CA GLN A 484 3.73 26.83 -5.38
C GLN A 484 3.75 26.25 -6.80
N VAL A 485 4.67 25.29 -7.01
CA VAL A 485 4.72 24.45 -8.20
C VAL A 485 4.53 23.00 -7.79
N HIS A 486 3.70 22.26 -8.51
CA HIS A 486 3.48 20.84 -8.26
C HIS A 486 3.69 20.02 -9.54
N ILE A 487 4.56 19.02 -9.46
CA ILE A 487 4.91 18.11 -10.56
C ILE A 487 4.27 16.75 -10.25
N ASP A 488 3.39 16.25 -11.11
CA ASP A 488 2.72 14.97 -10.89
C ASP A 488 2.18 14.37 -12.20
N MET A 489 1.84 13.08 -12.14
CA MET A 489 1.11 12.39 -13.22
C MET A 489 -0.40 12.67 -13.17
N PHE A 490 -0.93 13.02 -11.98
CA PHE A 490 -2.36 13.23 -11.75
C PHE A 490 -2.62 14.43 -10.83
N MET A 491 -3.75 15.12 -11.03
CA MET A 491 -4.20 16.19 -10.13
C MET A 491 -4.59 15.61 -8.77
N ASN A 492 -3.76 15.87 -7.75
CA ASN A 492 -3.96 15.40 -6.38
C ASN A 492 -4.30 16.58 -5.42
N PRO A 493 -4.72 16.33 -4.17
CA PRO A 493 -5.12 17.39 -3.23
C PRO A 493 -4.03 18.43 -2.88
N THR A 494 -2.75 18.08 -2.96
CA THR A 494 -1.65 19.05 -2.80
C THR A 494 -1.43 19.85 -4.09
N ALA A 495 -1.61 19.24 -5.27
CA ALA A 495 -1.53 19.91 -6.57
C ALA A 495 -2.63 20.97 -6.74
N GLU A 496 -3.80 20.74 -6.15
CA GLU A 496 -4.97 21.61 -6.21
C GLU A 496 -4.79 22.98 -5.56
N SER A 497 -3.70 23.23 -4.84
CA SER A 497 -3.34 24.55 -4.32
C SER A 497 -2.24 25.24 -5.14
N ALA A 498 -1.59 24.53 -6.08
CA ALA A 498 -0.43 25.04 -6.80
C ALA A 498 -0.80 26.18 -7.76
N ASP A 499 0.16 27.07 -8.02
CA ASP A 499 0.06 28.11 -9.05
C ASP A 499 0.38 27.53 -10.43
N PHE A 500 1.32 26.59 -10.48
CA PHE A 500 1.63 25.78 -11.66
C PHE A 500 1.55 24.29 -11.35
N VAL A 501 0.95 23.53 -12.26
CA VAL A 501 0.99 22.06 -12.25
C VAL A 501 1.67 21.57 -13.52
N LEU A 502 2.78 20.84 -13.36
CA LEU A 502 3.60 20.34 -14.47
C LEU A 502 3.38 18.83 -14.66
N PRO A 503 3.14 18.35 -15.88
CA PRO A 503 2.80 16.94 -16.12
C PRO A 503 4.06 16.06 -16.13
N ALA A 504 4.18 15.20 -15.12
CA ALA A 504 5.22 14.19 -15.05
C ALA A 504 4.89 12.98 -15.94
N SER A 505 5.91 12.42 -16.58
CA SER A 505 5.76 11.19 -17.35
C SER A 505 5.52 9.98 -16.45
N THR A 506 4.86 8.95 -16.98
CA THR A 506 4.84 7.63 -16.34
C THR A 506 6.18 6.92 -16.57
N PRO A 507 6.57 5.91 -15.76
CA PRO A 507 7.87 5.26 -15.92
C PRO A 507 8.06 4.55 -17.26
N TRP A 508 6.98 4.22 -17.96
CA TRP A 508 7.06 3.58 -19.28
C TRP A 508 7.31 4.57 -20.43
N GLU A 509 7.19 5.88 -20.16
CA GLU A 509 7.34 6.95 -21.16
C GLU A 509 8.70 7.66 -21.10
N ARG A 510 9.63 7.15 -20.28
CA ARG A 510 10.96 7.75 -20.10
C ARG A 510 12.07 6.71 -20.02
N ASP A 511 13.27 7.15 -20.34
CA ASP A 511 14.50 6.43 -20.06
C ASP A 511 14.80 6.44 -18.54
N ALA A 512 15.46 5.40 -18.04
CA ALA A 512 15.90 5.35 -16.66
C ALA A 512 17.12 4.44 -16.47
N LEU A 513 18.15 4.96 -15.80
CA LEU A 513 19.28 4.17 -15.33
C LEU A 513 19.01 3.65 -13.91
N LYS A 514 19.17 2.34 -13.71
CA LYS A 514 19.20 1.74 -12.38
C LYS A 514 20.57 1.14 -12.08
N ILE A 515 21.25 1.72 -11.12
CA ILE A 515 22.45 1.15 -10.50
C ILE A 515 21.99 0.37 -9.25
N GLY A 516 22.09 -0.96 -9.31
CA GLY A 516 21.83 -1.88 -8.21
C GLY A 516 20.37 -2.05 -7.77
N PHE A 517 20.04 -3.25 -7.32
CA PHE A 517 18.77 -3.66 -6.70
C PHE A 517 19.01 -4.19 -5.28
N GLU A 518 18.01 -4.21 -4.39
CA GLU A 518 18.25 -4.17 -2.92
C GLU A 518 17.98 -5.48 -2.15
N ILE A 519 17.93 -6.65 -2.79
CA ILE A 519 17.50 -7.91 -2.11
C ILE A 519 18.59 -8.98 -1.93
N THR A 520 19.67 -8.91 -2.70
CA THR A 520 20.83 -9.82 -2.60
C THR A 520 22.09 -9.11 -3.08
N GLN A 521 23.26 -9.69 -2.82
CA GLN A 521 24.51 -9.21 -3.42
C GLN A 521 24.46 -9.20 -4.95
N GLN A 522 23.94 -10.27 -5.57
CA GLN A 522 23.76 -10.33 -7.03
C GLN A 522 22.84 -9.19 -7.54
N ALA A 523 21.75 -8.91 -6.82
CA ALA A 523 20.83 -7.84 -7.17
C ALA A 523 21.54 -6.47 -7.12
N VAL A 524 22.34 -6.22 -6.08
CA VAL A 524 23.12 -4.98 -5.92
C VAL A 524 24.16 -4.82 -7.02
N GLU A 525 24.73 -5.91 -7.51
CA GLU A 525 25.71 -5.94 -8.61
C GLU A 525 25.10 -5.73 -10.00
N THR A 526 23.77 -5.72 -10.12
CA THR A 526 23.08 -5.61 -11.42
C THR A 526 22.78 -4.15 -11.74
N VAL A 527 23.27 -3.68 -12.88
CA VAL A 527 23.03 -2.35 -13.44
C VAL A 527 22.20 -2.50 -14.70
N GLN A 528 21.12 -1.73 -14.84
CA GLN A 528 20.19 -1.86 -15.96
C GLN A 528 19.76 -0.49 -16.46
N PHE A 529 19.79 -0.31 -17.78
CA PHE A 529 19.17 0.81 -18.45
C PHE A 529 17.80 0.39 -18.98
N ARG A 530 16.74 1.09 -18.55
CA ARG A 530 15.39 0.91 -19.08
C ARG A 530 15.13 2.01 -20.10
N ALA A 531 15.14 1.64 -21.38
CA ALA A 531 14.72 2.55 -22.44
C ALA A 531 13.23 2.89 -22.32
N ARG A 532 12.83 4.03 -22.88
CA ARG A 532 11.44 4.41 -23.07
C ARG A 532 10.68 3.29 -23.77
N MET A 533 9.61 2.82 -23.13
CA MET A 533 8.86 1.64 -23.57
C MET A 533 7.69 2.01 -24.50
N VAL A 534 7.09 3.16 -24.28
CA VAL A 534 6.03 3.74 -25.11
C VAL A 534 6.27 5.24 -25.29
N GLU A 535 5.74 5.80 -26.37
CA GLU A 535 5.82 7.24 -26.59
C GLU A 535 4.99 8.00 -25.54
N PRO A 536 5.46 9.19 -25.09
CA PRO A 536 4.73 9.99 -24.11
C PRO A 536 3.35 10.43 -24.63
N VAL A 537 2.34 10.36 -23.78
CA VAL A 537 1.00 10.91 -24.07
C VAL A 537 0.97 12.39 -23.71
N GLY A 538 0.81 13.25 -24.71
CA GLY A 538 0.85 14.70 -24.55
C GLY A 538 2.27 15.22 -24.36
N GLU A 539 2.41 16.38 -23.73
CA GLU A 539 3.68 17.07 -23.48
C GLU A 539 4.24 16.74 -22.09
N VAL A 540 4.25 15.47 -21.70
CA VAL A 540 4.80 15.08 -20.39
C VAL A 540 6.34 15.03 -20.42
N LYS A 541 6.97 15.30 -19.27
CA LYS A 541 8.44 15.20 -19.09
C LYS A 541 8.77 14.34 -17.87
N ALA A 542 9.91 13.66 -17.89
CA ALA A 542 10.44 13.00 -16.69
C ALA A 542 10.82 14.03 -15.62
N ASP A 543 10.75 13.65 -14.35
CA ASP A 543 11.10 14.54 -13.24
C ASP A 543 12.54 15.07 -13.36
N TYR A 544 13.50 14.25 -13.83
CA TYR A 544 14.88 14.68 -14.08
C TYR A 544 15.00 15.71 -15.22
N GLU A 545 14.14 15.66 -16.24
CA GLU A 545 14.13 16.64 -17.35
C GLU A 545 13.58 17.98 -16.86
N ILE A 546 12.54 17.95 -16.02
CA ILE A 546 11.96 19.15 -15.42
C ILE A 546 12.97 19.81 -14.48
N ALA A 547 13.64 19.02 -13.62
CA ALA A 547 14.69 19.52 -12.73
C ALA A 547 15.86 20.13 -13.52
N ALA A 548 16.33 19.46 -14.57
CA ALA A 548 17.39 19.99 -15.43
C ALA A 548 16.97 21.30 -16.12
N ALA A 549 15.78 21.36 -16.71
CA ALA A 549 15.33 22.56 -17.41
C ALA A 549 15.18 23.77 -16.48
N LEU A 550 14.70 23.57 -15.24
CA LEU A 550 14.68 24.62 -14.21
C LEU A 550 16.09 25.03 -13.80
N ALA A 551 17.00 24.05 -13.61
CA ALA A 551 18.39 24.30 -13.24
C ALA A 551 19.11 25.18 -14.29
N LEU A 552 18.93 24.90 -15.58
CA LEU A 552 19.51 25.71 -16.67
C LEU A 552 18.98 27.15 -16.66
N LYS A 553 17.66 27.34 -16.50
CA LYS A 553 17.06 28.68 -16.40
C LYS A 553 17.55 29.46 -15.16
N LEU A 554 18.06 28.77 -14.14
CA LEU A 554 18.63 29.33 -12.91
C LEU A 554 20.16 29.43 -12.94
N GLY A 555 20.81 29.18 -14.08
CA GLY A 555 22.25 29.34 -14.28
C GLY A 555 23.10 28.21 -13.68
N MET A 556 22.57 26.99 -13.62
CA MET A 556 23.23 25.80 -13.05
C MET A 556 23.74 24.84 -14.14
N ASP A 557 24.13 25.36 -15.30
CA ASP A 557 24.46 24.62 -16.52
C ASP A 557 25.53 23.55 -16.32
N GLU A 558 26.67 23.92 -15.72
CA GLU A 558 27.78 22.99 -15.45
C GLU A 558 27.37 21.87 -14.51
N LEU A 559 26.56 22.18 -13.48
CA LEU A 559 26.07 21.19 -12.52
C LEU A 559 25.18 20.16 -13.23
N PHE A 560 24.50 20.52 -14.31
CA PHE A 560 23.59 19.65 -15.05
C PHE A 560 24.13 19.19 -16.41
N PHE A 561 25.44 19.22 -16.62
CA PHE A 561 26.08 18.76 -17.86
C PHE A 561 25.50 19.45 -19.11
N GLY A 562 25.17 20.75 -19.01
CA GLY A 562 24.51 21.51 -20.08
C GLY A 562 23.09 21.02 -20.42
N GLY A 563 22.46 20.25 -19.53
CA GLY A 563 21.16 19.62 -19.75
C GLY A 563 21.21 18.20 -20.33
N ASP A 564 22.41 17.66 -20.59
CA ASP A 564 22.56 16.30 -21.11
C ASP A 564 22.50 15.25 -19.99
N ILE A 565 21.32 14.64 -19.83
CA ILE A 565 21.07 13.57 -18.85
C ILE A 565 21.91 12.31 -19.15
N THR A 566 22.14 12.01 -20.44
CA THR A 566 22.93 10.84 -20.85
C THR A 566 24.39 11.04 -20.46
N ALA A 567 24.94 12.25 -20.63
CA ALA A 567 26.28 12.58 -20.14
C ALA A 567 26.42 12.37 -18.63
N GLY A 568 25.39 12.73 -17.85
CA GLY A 568 25.38 12.46 -16.41
C GLY A 568 25.32 10.98 -16.06
N TRP A 569 24.50 10.18 -16.75
CA TRP A 569 24.50 8.73 -16.59
C TRP A 569 25.86 8.10 -16.95
N ASN A 570 26.48 8.54 -18.04
CA ASN A 570 27.82 8.10 -18.43
C ASN A 570 28.88 8.51 -17.39
N TYR A 571 28.74 9.68 -16.75
CA TYR A 571 29.58 10.08 -15.63
C TYR A 571 29.46 9.11 -14.44
N GLN A 572 28.25 8.62 -14.12
CA GLN A 572 28.04 7.62 -13.06
C GLN A 572 28.69 6.28 -13.40
N LEU A 573 28.54 5.84 -14.65
CA LEU A 573 28.97 4.53 -15.15
C LEU A 573 30.47 4.45 -15.46
N ALA A 574 31.16 5.58 -15.65
CA ALA A 574 32.57 5.64 -16.01
C ALA A 574 33.51 4.71 -15.20
N PRO A 575 33.37 4.55 -13.86
CA PRO A 575 34.24 3.63 -13.11
C PRO A 575 34.03 2.14 -13.42
N LEU A 576 32.91 1.77 -14.06
CA LEU A 576 32.63 0.42 -14.55
C LEU A 576 33.22 0.17 -15.95
N GLY A 577 33.74 1.20 -16.62
CA GLY A 577 34.27 1.11 -17.98
C GLY A 577 33.19 0.87 -19.04
N ILE A 578 31.96 1.31 -18.79
CA ILE A 578 30.82 1.21 -19.70
C ILE A 578 30.05 2.54 -19.79
N ASP A 579 29.20 2.68 -20.78
CA ASP A 579 28.26 3.78 -20.95
C ASP A 579 26.79 3.32 -21.08
N VAL A 580 25.87 4.25 -21.35
CA VAL A 580 24.44 3.95 -21.55
C VAL A 580 24.19 3.08 -22.79
N GLU A 581 24.98 3.24 -23.86
CA GLU A 581 24.80 2.48 -25.10
C GLU A 581 25.17 1.01 -24.90
N ASP A 582 26.23 0.73 -24.13
CA ASP A 582 26.58 -0.63 -23.69
C ASP A 582 25.42 -1.34 -22.97
N LEU A 583 24.67 -0.60 -22.15
CA LEU A 583 23.50 -1.12 -21.42
C LEU A 583 22.26 -1.26 -22.29
N ARG A 584 22.07 -0.41 -23.30
CA ARG A 584 20.97 -0.57 -24.28
C ARG A 584 21.10 -1.86 -25.08
N ALA A 585 22.33 -2.30 -25.36
CA ALA A 585 22.61 -3.59 -25.96
C ALA A 585 22.27 -4.80 -25.05
N HIS A 586 22.04 -4.56 -23.75
CA HIS A 586 21.72 -5.57 -22.72
C HIS A 586 20.47 -5.13 -21.91
N PRO A 587 19.27 -5.07 -22.52
CA PRO A 587 18.08 -4.49 -21.90
C PRO A 587 17.62 -5.22 -20.62
N GLU A 588 18.04 -6.47 -20.40
CA GLU A 588 17.84 -7.23 -19.17
C GLU A 588 18.75 -6.80 -17.99
N GLY A 589 19.75 -5.98 -18.27
CA GLY A 589 20.76 -5.52 -17.31
C GLY A 589 22.04 -6.37 -17.30
N ARG A 590 23.14 -5.77 -16.84
CA ARG A 590 24.46 -6.40 -16.73
C ARG A 590 24.91 -6.47 -15.28
N ARG A 591 25.47 -7.61 -14.90
CA ARG A 591 26.04 -7.83 -13.56
C ARG A 591 27.51 -7.43 -13.53
N PHE A 592 27.92 -6.74 -12.46
CA PHE A 592 29.29 -6.34 -12.14
C PHE A 592 29.72 -6.94 -10.79
N PRO A 593 30.18 -8.20 -10.76
CA PRO A 593 30.49 -8.91 -9.51
C PRO A 593 31.52 -8.19 -8.64
N GLN A 594 31.29 -8.15 -7.33
CA GLN A 594 32.18 -7.53 -6.34
C GLN A 594 32.83 -8.59 -5.43
N ALA A 595 33.98 -8.25 -4.86
CA ALA A 595 34.63 -9.06 -3.83
C ALA A 595 33.81 -9.00 -2.53
N PHE A 596 32.82 -9.88 -2.42
CA PHE A 596 31.92 -9.96 -1.28
C PHE A 596 32.45 -10.94 -0.22
N ARG A 597 32.51 -10.47 1.03
CA ARG A 597 32.91 -11.29 2.20
C ARG A 597 32.04 -10.95 3.41
N ASP A 598 32.01 -11.87 4.35
CA ASP A 598 31.38 -11.68 5.66
C ASP A 598 32.31 -11.00 6.66
N GLU A 599 31.75 -10.61 7.79
CA GLU A 599 32.45 -10.00 8.92
C GLU A 599 33.36 -8.85 8.49
N LYS A 600 32.86 -7.96 7.64
CA LYS A 600 33.67 -6.87 7.05
C LYS A 600 34.30 -5.97 8.11
N TYR A 601 33.70 -5.89 9.29
CA TYR A 601 34.22 -5.18 10.46
C TYR A 601 35.52 -5.79 11.01
N ALA A 602 35.76 -7.08 10.82
CA ALA A 602 36.92 -7.81 11.31
C ALA A 602 38.12 -7.81 10.35
N VAL A 603 37.96 -7.24 9.16
CA VAL A 603 39.03 -7.20 8.15
C VAL A 603 40.21 -6.38 8.67
N ALA A 604 41.36 -7.03 8.80
CA ALA A 604 42.63 -6.39 9.15
C ALA A 604 43.16 -5.52 8.00
N ARG A 605 43.78 -4.40 8.38
CA ARG A 605 44.52 -3.48 7.52
C ARG A 605 46.02 -3.69 7.70
N GLU A 606 46.83 -3.10 6.82
CA GLU A 606 48.29 -3.24 6.83
C GLU A 606 48.93 -2.78 8.15
N ASP A 607 48.35 -1.80 8.83
CA ASP A 607 48.79 -1.28 10.13
C ASP A 607 48.33 -2.12 11.34
N ARG A 608 47.79 -3.32 11.09
CA ARG A 608 47.15 -4.24 12.07
C ARG A 608 45.86 -3.72 12.69
N THR A 609 45.38 -2.53 12.32
CA THR A 609 44.03 -2.10 12.72
C THR A 609 42.99 -2.90 11.96
N VAL A 610 41.79 -2.99 12.51
CA VAL A 610 40.65 -3.61 11.81
C VAL A 610 39.80 -2.54 11.15
N ALA A 611 38.95 -2.90 10.19
CA ALA A 611 37.98 -1.97 9.62
C ALA A 611 37.07 -1.38 10.72
N GLY A 612 36.58 -2.24 11.62
CA GLY A 612 35.66 -1.87 12.70
C GLY A 612 34.27 -1.48 12.18
N PHE A 613 33.40 -1.09 13.11
CA PHE A 613 32.09 -0.51 12.80
C PHE A 613 32.23 1.00 12.59
N ALA A 614 31.32 1.60 11.82
CA ALA A 614 31.30 3.05 11.58
C ALA A 614 30.63 3.81 12.74
N THR A 615 31.10 3.52 13.95
CA THR A 615 30.61 4.06 15.22
C THR A 615 31.76 4.75 15.96
N PRO A 616 31.48 5.65 16.93
CA PRO A 616 32.52 6.31 17.69
C PRO A 616 33.50 5.35 18.37
N THR A 617 33.01 4.23 18.94
CA THR A 617 33.87 3.22 19.57
C THR A 617 34.50 2.24 18.59
N ARG A 618 34.18 2.31 17.29
CA ARG A 618 34.53 1.31 16.25
C ARG A 618 34.02 -0.11 16.56
N ARG A 619 33.01 -0.20 17.43
CA ARG A 619 32.32 -1.40 17.92
C ARG A 619 30.81 -1.19 17.83
N VAL A 620 30.04 -2.27 17.93
CA VAL A 620 28.58 -2.15 18.07
C VAL A 620 28.25 -1.45 19.39
N GLU A 621 27.45 -0.40 19.33
CA GLU A 621 27.14 0.49 20.45
C GLU A 621 25.94 -0.06 21.25
N LEU A 622 26.19 -0.91 22.26
CA LEU A 622 25.15 -1.27 23.26
C LEU A 622 24.81 -0.07 24.14
N TYR A 623 25.82 0.72 24.47
CA TYR A 623 25.74 1.99 25.19
C TYR A 623 26.25 3.13 24.29
N SER A 624 25.47 4.19 24.05
CA SER A 624 25.83 5.24 23.08
C SER A 624 26.22 6.56 23.73
N GLU A 625 27.52 6.88 23.77
CA GLU A 625 27.99 8.22 24.18
C GLU A 625 27.54 9.34 23.24
N LEU A 626 27.29 9.01 21.96
CA LEU A 626 26.73 9.96 20.97
C LEU A 626 25.35 10.43 21.43
N MET A 627 24.47 9.48 21.78
CA MET A 627 23.12 9.80 22.26
C MET A 627 23.16 10.59 23.57
N LEU A 628 23.99 10.16 24.52
CA LEU A 628 24.21 10.90 25.77
C LEU A 628 24.68 12.33 25.52
N GLY A 629 25.58 12.54 24.55
CA GLY A 629 26.08 13.86 24.18
C GLY A 629 25.01 14.83 23.68
N HIS A 630 23.87 14.31 23.19
CA HIS A 630 22.70 15.08 22.78
C HIS A 630 21.55 15.03 23.81
N GLY A 631 21.79 14.52 25.02
CA GLY A 631 20.80 14.48 26.10
C GLY A 631 19.80 13.32 26.00
N TYR A 632 20.03 12.34 25.14
CA TYR A 632 19.20 11.14 25.02
C TYR A 632 19.73 10.00 25.91
N ASP A 633 18.87 9.03 26.22
CA ASP A 633 19.29 7.83 26.97
C ASP A 633 20.33 7.02 26.15
N PRO A 634 21.51 6.73 26.71
CA PRO A 634 22.53 5.95 26.02
C PRO A 634 22.19 4.47 25.89
N LEU A 635 21.28 3.92 26.69
CA LEU A 635 20.88 2.52 26.68
C LEU A 635 19.55 2.30 25.93
N PRO A 636 19.35 1.11 25.34
CA PRO A 636 18.05 0.73 24.79
C PRO A 636 17.03 0.53 25.92
N ASP A 637 15.76 0.84 25.62
CA ASP A 637 14.65 0.66 26.56
C ASP A 637 13.29 0.64 25.85
N HIS A 638 12.26 0.18 26.57
CA HIS A 638 10.87 0.42 26.17
C HIS A 638 10.40 1.80 26.64
N VAL A 639 10.11 2.69 25.70
CA VAL A 639 9.46 3.96 25.96
C VAL A 639 7.99 3.82 25.57
N GLU A 640 7.07 4.07 26.50
CA GLU A 640 5.64 4.00 26.20
C GLU A 640 5.22 5.12 25.22
N PRO A 641 4.49 4.83 24.11
CA PRO A 641 4.05 5.88 23.18
C PRO A 641 3.17 6.94 23.86
N VAL A 642 3.30 8.20 23.47
CA VAL A 642 2.55 9.32 24.07
C VAL A 642 1.04 9.18 23.89
N GLY A 643 0.60 8.64 22.76
CA GLY A 643 -0.81 8.39 22.45
C GLY A 643 -1.34 7.04 22.94
N SER A 644 -0.58 6.30 23.76
CA SER A 644 -0.93 4.93 24.13
C SER A 644 -2.04 4.83 25.19
N PRO A 645 -2.83 3.74 25.20
CA PRO A 645 -3.77 3.44 26.29
C PRO A 645 -3.09 3.13 27.64
N LEU A 646 -1.78 2.86 27.69
CA LEU A 646 -1.04 2.57 28.94
C LEU A 646 -0.25 3.78 29.47
N THR A 647 -0.58 4.99 29.02
CA THR A 647 0.00 6.22 29.55
C THR A 647 -0.39 6.45 31.01
N ALA A 648 0.35 7.31 31.72
CA ALA A 648 0.08 7.60 33.14
C ALA A 648 -1.29 8.27 33.39
N ALA A 649 -1.87 8.90 32.37
CA ALA A 649 -3.17 9.58 32.43
C ALA A 649 -4.05 9.16 31.23
N PRO A 650 -4.60 7.93 31.22
CA PRO A 650 -5.40 7.43 30.12
C PRO A 650 -6.73 8.19 30.00
N ASP A 651 -7.13 8.51 28.77
CA ASP A 651 -8.40 9.18 28.49
C ASP A 651 -9.51 8.13 28.30
N ALA A 652 -10.42 8.03 29.27
CA ALA A 652 -11.50 7.04 29.25
C ALA A 652 -12.47 7.20 28.05
N ARG A 653 -12.46 8.35 27.36
CA ARG A 653 -13.24 8.56 26.13
C ARG A 653 -12.71 7.76 24.95
N PHE A 654 -11.42 7.39 24.96
CA PHE A 654 -10.75 6.72 23.85
C PHE A 654 -10.07 5.43 24.34
N PRO A 655 -10.84 4.36 24.62
CA PRO A 655 -10.32 3.18 25.28
C PRO A 655 -9.57 2.20 24.35
N LEU A 656 -9.57 2.43 23.04
CA LEU A 656 -9.02 1.50 22.04
C LEU A 656 -7.67 1.99 21.53
N ALA A 657 -6.81 1.07 21.10
CA ALA A 657 -5.55 1.36 20.42
C ALA A 657 -5.74 1.33 18.90
N LEU A 658 -5.55 2.47 18.25
CA LEU A 658 -5.55 2.64 16.81
C LEU A 658 -4.17 2.38 16.22
N SER A 659 -4.17 1.60 15.13
CA SER A 659 -3.07 1.48 14.19
C SER A 659 -3.56 1.76 12.77
N THR A 660 -2.64 1.95 11.84
CA THR A 660 -2.93 2.17 10.42
C THR A 660 -2.22 1.15 9.55
N ALA A 661 -2.84 0.80 8.43
CA ALA A 661 -2.29 -0.16 7.48
C ALA A 661 -2.44 0.31 6.03
N LYS A 662 -1.45 -0.04 5.21
CA LYS A 662 -1.49 0.14 3.75
C LYS A 662 -2.32 -0.97 3.10
N SER A 663 -3.19 -0.62 2.16
CA SER A 663 -3.78 -1.60 1.25
C SER A 663 -2.74 -2.14 0.26
N GLY A 664 -2.69 -3.47 0.08
CA GLY A 664 -1.79 -4.11 -0.91
C GLY A 664 -2.11 -3.76 -2.36
N TRP A 665 -3.32 -3.26 -2.62
CA TRP A 665 -3.84 -2.96 -3.96
C TRP A 665 -3.46 -1.57 -4.49
N PHE A 666 -3.14 -0.63 -3.61
CA PHE A 666 -2.85 0.76 -3.97
C PHE A 666 -1.40 1.16 -3.63
N VAL A 667 -0.96 2.26 -4.22
CA VAL A 667 0.31 2.90 -3.88
C VAL A 667 0.01 4.11 -3.01
N HIS A 668 0.14 3.97 -1.68
CA HIS A 668 -0.10 5.08 -0.74
C HIS A 668 -1.47 5.73 -0.98
N SER A 669 -1.52 6.99 -1.42
CA SER A 669 -2.75 7.73 -1.77
C SER A 669 -3.12 7.67 -3.26
N SER A 670 -2.34 7.00 -4.11
CA SER A 670 -2.48 6.97 -5.57
C SER A 670 -3.22 5.74 -6.10
N TYR A 671 -3.68 5.85 -7.35
CA TYR A 671 -4.28 4.79 -8.18
C TYR A 671 -5.60 4.22 -7.64
N ARG A 672 -6.33 4.99 -6.85
CA ARG A 672 -7.66 4.66 -6.38
C ARG A 672 -8.74 4.93 -7.43
N HIS A 673 -8.41 5.70 -8.47
CA HIS A 673 -9.22 5.88 -9.69
C HIS A 673 -9.12 4.72 -10.69
N VAL A 674 -8.09 3.88 -10.58
CA VAL A 674 -7.84 2.73 -11.46
C VAL A 674 -8.85 1.63 -11.11
N ALA A 675 -9.81 1.37 -11.98
CA ALA A 675 -10.93 0.47 -11.76
C ALA A 675 -10.48 -0.97 -11.50
N SER A 676 -9.51 -1.49 -12.25
CA SER A 676 -8.99 -2.85 -12.02
C SER A 676 -8.43 -3.06 -10.60
N LEU A 677 -7.87 -2.01 -9.99
CA LEU A 677 -7.40 -2.03 -8.60
C LEU A 677 -8.54 -1.75 -7.62
N ARG A 678 -9.37 -0.75 -7.91
CA ARG A 678 -10.46 -0.31 -7.02
C ARG A 678 -11.53 -1.37 -6.81
N ARG A 679 -11.80 -2.23 -7.80
CA ARG A 679 -12.69 -3.40 -7.65
C ARG A 679 -12.26 -4.34 -6.51
N LYS A 680 -10.97 -4.41 -6.18
CA LYS A 680 -10.41 -5.29 -5.12
C LYS A 680 -10.51 -4.70 -3.71
N SER A 681 -10.66 -3.38 -3.60
CA SER A 681 -10.96 -2.68 -2.35
C SER A 681 -11.75 -1.40 -2.68
N PRO A 682 -13.09 -1.50 -2.79
CA PRO A 682 -13.91 -0.41 -3.34
C PRO A 682 -14.11 0.75 -2.37
N ASP A 683 -14.11 0.47 -1.08
CA ASP A 683 -14.47 1.42 -0.01
C ASP A 683 -13.36 1.45 1.07
N PRO A 684 -13.14 2.61 1.72
CA PRO A 684 -12.22 2.73 2.84
C PRO A 684 -12.70 1.93 4.04
N ALA A 685 -11.77 1.26 4.70
CA ALA A 685 -12.11 0.28 5.74
C ALA A 685 -11.40 0.50 7.08
N VAL A 686 -12.07 0.02 8.12
CA VAL A 686 -11.53 -0.17 9.46
C VAL A 686 -11.74 -1.62 9.88
N GLU A 687 -10.67 -2.28 10.31
CA GLU A 687 -10.71 -3.65 10.83
C GLU A 687 -10.86 -3.65 12.35
N ILE A 688 -11.81 -4.46 12.85
CA ILE A 688 -12.07 -4.67 14.29
C ILE A 688 -12.37 -6.15 14.57
N SER A 689 -12.22 -6.59 15.82
CA SER A 689 -12.63 -7.95 16.22
C SER A 689 -14.17 -8.08 16.22
N PRO A 690 -14.73 -9.29 15.99
CA PRO A 690 -16.16 -9.56 16.14
C PRO A 690 -16.70 -9.19 17.53
N GLN A 691 -15.93 -9.41 18.58
CA GLN A 691 -16.33 -9.10 19.95
C GLN A 691 -16.39 -7.59 20.20
N LEU A 692 -15.44 -6.81 19.66
CA LEU A 692 -15.52 -5.36 19.71
C LEU A 692 -16.73 -4.86 18.92
N ALA A 693 -17.00 -5.46 17.76
CA ALA A 693 -18.17 -5.12 16.95
C ALA A 693 -19.48 -5.35 17.71
N GLU A 694 -19.63 -6.51 18.36
CA GLU A 694 -20.78 -6.83 19.21
C GLU A 694 -20.96 -5.80 20.35
N ARG A 695 -19.88 -5.49 21.10
CA ARG A 695 -19.94 -4.50 22.19
C ARG A 695 -20.31 -3.09 21.72
N ARG A 696 -19.99 -2.74 20.48
CA ARG A 696 -20.24 -1.41 19.89
C ARG A 696 -21.49 -1.37 18.99
N GLY A 697 -22.23 -2.48 18.87
CA GLY A 697 -23.39 -2.59 18.00
C GLY A 697 -23.07 -2.38 16.52
N LEU A 698 -21.90 -2.85 16.07
CA LEU A 698 -21.42 -2.79 14.69
C LEU A 698 -21.51 -4.16 14.02
N ALA A 699 -21.75 -4.18 12.71
CA ALA A 699 -21.71 -5.38 11.88
C ALA A 699 -20.76 -5.23 10.67
N GLU A 700 -20.40 -6.35 10.03
CA GLU A 700 -19.67 -6.35 8.76
C GLU A 700 -20.37 -5.44 7.74
N GLY A 701 -19.62 -4.52 7.13
CA GLY A 701 -20.12 -3.61 6.11
C GLY A 701 -20.82 -2.34 6.64
N ASP A 702 -21.05 -2.20 7.95
CA ASP A 702 -21.53 -0.95 8.54
C ASP A 702 -20.54 0.19 8.28
N TRP A 703 -21.04 1.42 8.21
CA TRP A 703 -20.20 2.59 8.32
C TRP A 703 -19.99 2.94 9.80
N ALA A 704 -18.74 3.11 10.19
CA ALA A 704 -18.35 3.52 11.52
C ALA A 704 -17.68 4.90 11.49
N VAL A 705 -17.85 5.64 12.58
CA VAL A 705 -17.07 6.82 12.91
C VAL A 705 -15.96 6.39 13.85
N VAL A 706 -14.71 6.58 13.43
CA VAL A 706 -13.52 6.41 14.28
C VAL A 706 -13.10 7.80 14.74
N GLU A 707 -13.00 7.98 16.06
CA GLU A 707 -12.73 9.27 16.69
C GLU A 707 -11.43 9.21 17.51
N THR A 708 -10.63 10.26 17.41
CA THR A 708 -9.39 10.48 18.16
C THR A 708 -9.44 11.89 18.78
N HIS A 709 -8.40 12.29 19.52
CA HIS A 709 -8.24 13.69 19.94
C HIS A 709 -8.20 14.69 18.78
N GLY A 710 -7.82 14.25 17.58
CA GLY A 710 -7.72 15.09 16.38
C GLY A 710 -9.02 15.21 15.57
N GLY A 711 -10.07 14.47 15.93
CA GLY A 711 -11.37 14.52 15.27
C GLY A 711 -11.89 13.15 14.84
N ALA A 712 -12.76 13.12 13.83
CA ALA A 712 -13.49 11.93 13.41
C ALA A 712 -13.38 11.62 11.91
N VAL A 713 -13.26 10.33 11.57
CA VAL A 713 -13.24 9.83 10.19
C VAL A 713 -14.31 8.76 9.99
N ARG A 714 -14.91 8.70 8.79
CA ARG A 714 -15.88 7.66 8.43
C ARG A 714 -15.21 6.54 7.63
N LEU A 715 -15.29 5.31 8.12
CA LEU A 715 -14.72 4.11 7.51
C LEU A 715 -15.71 2.94 7.55
N LYS A 716 -15.61 2.00 6.61
CA LYS A 716 -16.49 0.83 6.54
C LYS A 716 -15.91 -0.32 7.37
N VAL A 717 -16.72 -0.93 8.23
CA VAL A 717 -16.32 -2.00 9.13
C VAL A 717 -15.99 -3.26 8.34
N ARG A 718 -14.83 -3.85 8.64
CA ARG A 718 -14.44 -5.21 8.28
C ARG A 718 -14.11 -5.98 9.55
N LEU A 719 -14.68 -7.16 9.72
CA LEU A 719 -14.43 -7.99 10.87
C LEU A 719 -13.16 -8.82 10.66
N ASN A 720 -12.29 -8.82 11.67
CA ASN A 720 -11.06 -9.59 11.69
C ASN A 720 -10.94 -10.30 13.05
N ALA A 721 -11.29 -11.59 13.07
CA ALA A 721 -11.28 -12.42 14.27
C ALA A 721 -9.87 -12.60 14.89
N ALA A 722 -8.81 -12.28 14.15
CA ALA A 722 -7.46 -12.36 14.67
C ALA A 722 -7.10 -11.16 15.55
N LEU A 723 -7.76 -10.01 15.40
CA LEU A 723 -7.42 -8.79 16.15
C LEU A 723 -7.74 -8.93 17.65
N ASP A 724 -6.93 -8.26 18.48
CA ASP A 724 -7.28 -8.04 19.89
C ASP A 724 -8.51 -7.11 19.96
N ASP A 725 -9.38 -7.40 20.91
CA ASP A 725 -10.63 -6.67 21.18
C ASP A 725 -10.46 -5.18 21.50
N ARG A 726 -9.23 -4.76 21.82
CA ARG A 726 -8.87 -3.38 22.13
C ARG A 726 -8.15 -2.70 20.97
N VAL A 727 -7.93 -3.38 19.84
CA VAL A 727 -7.17 -2.85 18.70
C VAL A 727 -8.10 -2.56 17.52
N VAL A 728 -7.89 -1.40 16.90
CA VAL A 728 -8.56 -0.93 15.68
C VAL A 728 -7.50 -0.68 14.62
N VAL A 729 -7.71 -1.18 13.39
CA VAL A 729 -6.75 -0.97 12.29
C VAL A 729 -7.43 -0.27 11.11
N ALA A 730 -7.10 0.99 10.88
CA ALA A 730 -7.67 1.79 9.78
C ALA A 730 -6.80 1.75 8.51
N GLU A 731 -7.44 1.68 7.33
CA GLU A 731 -6.75 1.89 6.07
C GLU A 731 -6.47 3.39 5.82
N PHE A 732 -5.28 3.73 5.31
CA PHE A 732 -4.93 5.12 4.97
C PHE A 732 -4.89 5.39 3.45
N GLY A 733 -4.89 6.68 3.09
CA GLY A 733 -4.64 7.15 1.72
C GLY A 733 -5.91 7.46 0.90
N TRP A 734 -7.08 7.51 1.53
CA TRP A 734 -8.37 7.62 0.85
C TRP A 734 -8.77 9.08 0.61
N TRP A 735 -8.98 9.43 -0.66
CA TRP A 735 -9.50 10.73 -1.11
C TRP A 735 -10.12 10.61 -2.51
N GLU A 736 -9.52 9.78 -3.36
CA GLU A 736 -9.78 9.73 -4.79
C GLU A 736 -11.07 8.98 -5.18
N GLU A 737 -11.81 9.57 -6.12
CA GLU A 737 -12.95 8.96 -6.82
C GLU A 737 -12.52 7.84 -7.78
N CYS A 738 -13.47 7.00 -8.18
CA CYS A 738 -13.33 6.04 -9.27
C CYS A 738 -14.62 6.05 -10.11
N PRO A 739 -14.71 6.97 -11.10
CA PRO A 739 -15.91 7.12 -11.93
C PRO A 739 -16.36 5.82 -12.62
N PRO A 740 -15.48 4.96 -13.17
CA PRO A 740 -15.94 3.71 -13.79
C PRO A 740 -16.65 2.73 -12.84
N LEU A 741 -16.50 2.92 -11.52
CA LEU A 741 -17.21 2.16 -10.48
C LEU A 741 -18.20 3.04 -9.70
N GLY A 742 -18.56 4.23 -10.20
CA GLY A 742 -19.51 5.12 -9.54
C GLY A 742 -19.09 5.52 -8.12
N ARG A 743 -17.79 5.49 -7.80
CA ARG A 743 -17.28 5.87 -6.48
C ARG A 743 -16.88 7.33 -6.49
N GLU A 744 -17.44 8.09 -5.55
CA GLU A 744 -17.20 9.52 -5.43
C GLU A 744 -15.92 9.85 -4.65
N ARG A 745 -15.49 11.10 -4.82
CA ARG A 745 -14.36 11.69 -4.12
C ARG A 745 -14.72 11.88 -2.64
N SER A 746 -13.75 11.63 -1.77
CA SER A 746 -13.86 11.97 -0.35
C SER A 746 -13.24 13.33 -0.06
N ALA A 747 -13.81 14.07 0.89
CA ALA A 747 -13.11 15.16 1.53
C ALA A 747 -11.77 14.65 2.12
N THR A 748 -10.73 15.46 2.06
CA THR A 748 -9.41 15.14 2.61
C THR A 748 -9.29 15.46 4.10
N ALA A 749 -10.20 16.28 4.62
CA ALA A 749 -10.30 16.68 6.03
C ALA A 749 -11.74 17.13 6.38
N GLY A 750 -12.02 17.36 7.66
CA GLY A 750 -13.34 17.73 8.19
C GLY A 750 -14.31 16.56 8.39
N ILE A 751 -15.57 16.87 8.76
CA ILE A 751 -16.59 15.93 9.28
C ILE A 751 -17.02 14.79 8.32
N HIS A 752 -16.68 14.87 7.04
CA HIS A 752 -17.01 13.84 6.04
C HIS A 752 -15.77 13.17 5.44
N THR A 753 -14.60 13.41 6.03
CA THR A 753 -13.36 12.79 5.57
C THR A 753 -13.41 11.28 5.74
N ARG A 754 -12.80 10.59 4.78
CA ARG A 754 -12.46 9.17 4.82
C ARG A 754 -10.94 8.97 4.90
N ASN A 755 -10.19 10.06 5.03
CA ASN A 755 -8.75 10.07 5.20
C ASN A 755 -8.42 9.99 6.70
N ILE A 756 -7.96 8.83 7.18
CA ILE A 756 -7.58 8.63 8.59
C ILE A 756 -6.54 9.65 9.06
N ASN A 757 -5.60 10.06 8.20
CA ASN A 757 -4.55 11.01 8.58
C ASN A 757 -5.09 12.42 8.87
N ALA A 758 -6.33 12.73 8.51
CA ALA A 758 -6.98 13.98 8.89
C ALA A 758 -7.25 14.10 10.39
N VAL A 759 -7.29 12.97 11.10
CA VAL A 759 -7.56 12.90 12.55
C VAL A 759 -6.35 12.37 13.34
N LEU A 760 -5.20 12.21 12.70
CA LEU A 760 -3.94 11.86 13.37
C LEU A 760 -3.07 13.10 13.42
N HIS A 761 -2.81 13.60 14.61
CA HIS A 761 -1.98 14.78 14.84
C HIS A 761 -0.54 14.39 15.15
N ASP A 762 0.39 15.29 14.83
CA ASP A 762 1.82 15.15 15.04
C ASP A 762 2.36 16.14 16.10
N ASP A 763 1.48 16.55 17.03
CA ASP A 763 1.79 17.44 18.15
C ASP A 763 2.93 16.87 18.99
N ALA A 764 2.86 15.55 19.25
CA ALA A 764 3.97 14.75 19.75
C ALA A 764 4.66 14.01 18.59
N ARG A 765 5.99 13.91 18.65
CA ARG A 765 6.82 13.19 17.67
C ARG A 765 7.98 12.49 18.38
N ASP A 766 8.55 11.48 17.75
CA ASP A 766 9.78 10.85 18.26
C ASP A 766 10.91 11.89 18.33
N PRO A 767 11.62 12.00 19.48
CA PRO A 767 12.51 13.12 19.77
C PRO A 767 13.82 13.10 18.96
N ILE A 768 14.11 12.02 18.25
CA ILE A 768 15.33 11.91 17.43
C ILE A 768 14.95 11.94 15.95
N SER A 769 14.03 11.07 15.55
CA SER A 769 13.63 10.89 14.15
C SER A 769 12.61 11.90 13.65
N GLY A 770 11.90 12.57 14.56
CA GLY A 770 10.70 13.33 14.23
C GLY A 770 9.53 12.46 13.76
N SER A 771 9.58 11.13 13.95
CA SER A 771 8.51 10.22 13.52
C SER A 771 7.16 10.63 14.10
N VAL A 772 6.17 10.63 13.22
CA VAL A 772 4.80 11.04 13.51
C VAL A 772 4.02 9.83 14.03
N PRO A 773 3.24 9.96 15.13
CA PRO A 773 2.33 8.92 15.56
C PRO A 773 1.20 8.78 14.53
N LEU A 774 1.36 7.83 13.61
CA LEU A 774 0.26 7.36 12.75
C LEU A 774 -0.30 6.02 13.25
N ARG A 775 0.26 5.51 14.35
CA ARG A 775 -0.04 4.25 15.02
C ARG A 775 0.19 4.42 16.51
N ALA A 776 -0.33 3.47 17.30
CA ALA A 776 -0.28 3.49 18.76
C ALA A 776 -0.91 4.78 19.34
N ILE A 777 -2.07 5.16 18.81
CA ILE A 777 -2.86 6.30 19.27
C ILE A 777 -4.17 5.77 19.85
N VAL A 778 -4.68 6.39 20.90
CA VAL A 778 -6.00 6.07 21.45
C VAL A 778 -7.14 6.52 20.53
N CYS A 779 -8.19 5.72 20.42
CA CYS A 779 -9.40 6.07 19.69
C CYS A 779 -10.67 5.52 20.35
N ASP A 780 -11.82 5.93 19.83
CA ASP A 780 -13.07 5.21 19.98
C ASP A 780 -13.72 4.96 18.61
N ILE A 781 -14.65 4.02 18.58
CA ILE A 781 -15.41 3.65 17.38
C ILE A 781 -16.90 3.50 17.71
N ARG A 782 -17.74 4.07 16.85
CA ARG A 782 -19.20 3.97 16.94
C ARG A 782 -19.85 3.82 15.57
N ARG A 783 -21.06 3.28 15.54
CA ARG A 783 -21.86 3.18 14.32
C ARG A 783 -22.25 4.56 13.80
N ASP A 784 -22.14 4.77 12.49
CA ASP A 784 -22.79 5.89 11.80
C ASP A 784 -24.21 5.48 11.44
N GLY A 785 -25.20 5.90 12.25
CA GLY A 785 -26.59 5.52 12.07
C GLY A 785 -27.22 6.01 10.76
N ILE A 786 -26.73 7.12 10.19
CA ILE A 786 -27.24 7.69 8.93
C ILE A 786 -26.64 6.89 7.77
N ALA A 787 -25.31 6.79 7.72
CA ALA A 787 -24.63 6.09 6.62
C ALA A 787 -24.90 4.58 6.64
N SER A 788 -25.23 4.02 7.80
CA SER A 788 -25.55 2.60 7.96
C SER A 788 -27.04 2.30 8.03
N ARG A 789 -27.91 3.27 7.66
CA ARG A 789 -29.36 3.07 7.69
C ARG A 789 -29.74 1.87 6.82
N GLY A 790 -30.49 0.93 7.40
CA GLY A 790 -31.04 -0.22 6.69
C GLY A 790 -30.03 -1.27 6.24
N LEU A 791 -28.72 -1.08 6.46
CA LEU A 791 -27.72 -2.12 6.25
C LEU A 791 -27.99 -3.31 7.16
N TRP A 792 -27.79 -4.51 6.62
CA TRP A 792 -27.88 -5.77 7.37
C TRP A 792 -26.78 -6.72 6.92
N SER A 793 -26.45 -7.70 7.77
CA SER A 793 -25.51 -8.77 7.46
C SER A 793 -26.25 -10.11 7.30
N GLY A 794 -25.74 -10.98 6.44
CA GLY A 794 -26.33 -12.28 6.17
C GLY A 794 -27.71 -12.19 5.49
N GLN A 795 -28.62 -13.08 5.90
CA GLN A 795 -29.91 -13.28 5.27
C GLN A 795 -31.04 -12.52 6.00
N ARG A 796 -31.90 -11.84 5.24
CA ARG A 796 -33.10 -11.13 5.73
C ARG A 796 -34.32 -11.58 4.96
N ARG A 797 -35.47 -11.71 5.64
CA ARG A 797 -36.73 -12.16 5.02
C ARG A 797 -37.51 -11.02 4.40
N PHE A 798 -38.05 -11.26 3.21
CA PHE A 798 -38.86 -10.33 2.43
C PHE A 798 -40.14 -11.01 1.96
N THR A 799 -41.18 -10.22 1.73
CA THR A 799 -42.45 -10.64 1.14
C THR A 799 -42.63 -9.97 -0.21
N VAL A 800 -43.17 -10.70 -1.20
CA VAL A 800 -43.57 -10.11 -2.48
C VAL A 800 -44.75 -9.17 -2.27
N GLY A 801 -44.49 -7.87 -2.31
CA GLY A 801 -45.50 -6.82 -2.15
C GLY A 801 -46.24 -6.46 -3.44
N ALA A 802 -45.58 -6.63 -4.59
CA ALA A 802 -46.22 -6.46 -5.90
C ALA A 802 -45.56 -7.35 -6.95
N ARG A 803 -46.35 -7.75 -7.95
CA ARG A 803 -45.92 -8.53 -9.11
C ARG A 803 -46.45 -7.87 -10.37
N ARG A 804 -45.58 -7.56 -11.33
CA ARG A 804 -45.93 -6.95 -12.62
C ARG A 804 -45.34 -7.76 -13.76
N ALA A 805 -46.12 -8.03 -14.80
CA ALA A 805 -45.59 -8.60 -16.04
C ALA A 805 -44.86 -7.48 -16.83
N GLU A 806 -43.59 -7.70 -17.16
CA GLU A 806 -42.78 -6.77 -17.97
C GLU A 806 -42.67 -7.23 -19.43
N ALA A 807 -42.82 -8.53 -19.66
CA ALA A 807 -42.89 -9.20 -20.95
C ALA A 807 -43.57 -10.57 -20.74
N ASP A 808 -43.86 -11.33 -21.79
CA ASP A 808 -44.59 -12.59 -21.69
C ASP A 808 -43.93 -13.62 -20.75
N ASN A 809 -42.60 -13.57 -20.64
CA ASN A 809 -41.80 -14.46 -19.80
C ASN A 809 -40.95 -13.71 -18.76
N VAL A 810 -41.30 -12.45 -18.45
CA VAL A 810 -40.58 -11.65 -17.45
C VAL A 810 -41.56 -11.03 -16.47
N VAL A 811 -41.29 -11.23 -15.18
CA VAL A 811 -42.03 -10.57 -14.10
C VAL A 811 -41.11 -9.74 -13.22
N ALA A 812 -41.53 -8.53 -12.91
CA ALA A 812 -40.93 -7.70 -11.88
C ALA A 812 -41.60 -8.00 -10.54
N LEU A 813 -40.78 -8.19 -9.51
CA LEU A 813 -41.19 -8.43 -8.13
C LEU A 813 -40.72 -7.27 -7.26
N LYS A 814 -41.65 -6.63 -6.55
CA LYS A 814 -41.35 -5.66 -5.50
C LYS A 814 -41.31 -6.37 -4.16
N LEU A 815 -40.17 -6.34 -3.50
CA LEU A 815 -39.87 -7.09 -2.29
C LEU A 815 -39.86 -6.13 -1.09
N LEU A 816 -40.76 -6.39 -0.15
CA LEU A 816 -40.90 -5.62 1.09
C LEU A 816 -40.23 -6.36 2.25
N PRO A 817 -39.44 -5.68 3.09
CA PRO A 817 -38.83 -6.33 4.25
C PRO A 817 -39.95 -6.79 5.20
N ARG A 818 -39.94 -8.07 5.59
CA ARG A 818 -41.02 -8.67 6.38
C ARG A 818 -41.14 -8.04 7.78
N ASP A 819 -40.02 -7.58 8.32
CA ASP A 819 -39.91 -6.89 9.61
C ASP A 819 -40.32 -5.40 9.53
N GLY A 820 -40.62 -4.87 8.33
CA GLY A 820 -40.93 -3.45 8.11
C GLY A 820 -39.74 -2.50 8.32
N GLY A 821 -38.53 -3.02 8.56
CA GLY A 821 -37.34 -2.21 8.83
C GLY A 821 -36.80 -1.50 7.59
N PRO A 822 -35.96 -0.46 7.76
CA PRO A 822 -35.42 0.31 6.64
C PRO A 822 -34.52 -0.52 5.71
N LEU A 823 -34.32 -0.03 4.49
CA LEU A 823 -33.40 -0.58 3.49
C LEU A 823 -32.25 0.40 3.22
N PRO A 824 -31.08 -0.09 2.82
CA PRO A 824 -29.94 0.75 2.55
C PRO A 824 -30.05 1.39 1.17
N ASP A 825 -29.42 2.55 1.03
CA ASP A 825 -29.12 3.09 -0.29
C ASP A 825 -28.16 2.11 -0.99
N PHE A 826 -28.30 1.97 -2.29
CA PHE A 826 -27.42 1.13 -3.10
C PHE A 826 -26.89 1.91 -4.30
N LEU A 827 -25.94 1.34 -5.03
CA LEU A 827 -25.47 1.91 -6.29
C LEU A 827 -26.16 1.22 -7.45
N PRO A 828 -26.65 1.96 -8.46
CA PRO A 828 -27.29 1.33 -9.61
C PRO A 828 -26.38 0.31 -10.29
N GLY A 829 -26.96 -0.83 -10.66
CA GLY A 829 -26.25 -1.99 -11.19
C GLY A 829 -25.80 -3.00 -10.15
N GLN A 830 -25.91 -2.69 -8.85
CA GLN A 830 -25.80 -3.70 -7.79
C GLN A 830 -26.91 -4.77 -7.87
N HIS A 831 -26.62 -5.92 -7.27
CA HIS A 831 -27.52 -7.06 -7.21
C HIS A 831 -27.75 -7.52 -5.77
N VAL A 832 -28.79 -8.33 -5.58
CA VAL A 832 -29.04 -9.08 -4.34
C VAL A 832 -29.02 -10.57 -4.64
N MET A 833 -28.54 -11.36 -3.69
CA MET A 833 -28.73 -12.82 -3.72
C MET A 833 -30.13 -13.13 -3.21
N VAL A 834 -30.91 -13.85 -4.01
CA VAL A 834 -32.31 -14.22 -3.73
C VAL A 834 -32.38 -15.73 -3.56
N SER A 835 -32.94 -16.18 -2.43
CA SER A 835 -33.26 -17.57 -2.16
C SER A 835 -34.72 -17.72 -1.69
N LEU A 836 -35.26 -18.93 -1.82
CA LEU A 836 -36.54 -19.28 -1.21
C LEU A 836 -36.30 -19.75 0.23
N PRO A 837 -37.23 -19.51 1.18
CA PRO A 837 -37.05 -19.96 2.55
C PRO A 837 -36.75 -21.47 2.62
N GLY A 838 -35.62 -21.83 3.24
CA GLY A 838 -35.17 -23.22 3.38
C GLY A 838 -34.49 -23.82 2.14
N ALA A 839 -34.35 -23.08 1.04
CA ALA A 839 -33.57 -23.51 -0.11
C ALA A 839 -32.07 -23.27 0.13
N ALA A 840 -31.22 -24.23 -0.26
CA ALA A 840 -29.77 -24.07 -0.25
C ALA A 840 -29.26 -23.21 -1.42
N GLU A 841 -30.04 -23.13 -2.50
CA GLU A 841 -29.69 -22.39 -3.72
C GLU A 841 -30.10 -20.91 -3.60
N ALA A 842 -29.18 -20.02 -3.98
CA ALA A 842 -29.42 -18.59 -4.13
C ALA A 842 -28.98 -18.14 -5.53
N ARG A 843 -29.66 -17.13 -6.09
CA ARG A 843 -29.30 -16.53 -7.38
C ARG A 843 -29.19 -15.02 -7.28
N ALA A 844 -28.22 -14.45 -8.00
CA ALA A 844 -28.06 -13.02 -8.12
C ALA A 844 -29.12 -12.43 -9.06
N TYR A 845 -29.78 -11.37 -8.62
CA TYR A 845 -30.67 -10.55 -9.45
C TYR A 845 -30.29 -9.08 -9.28
N SER A 846 -30.05 -8.39 -10.40
CA SER A 846 -29.83 -6.95 -10.38
C SER A 846 -31.04 -6.24 -9.79
N LEU A 847 -30.76 -5.24 -8.97
CA LEU A 847 -31.81 -4.36 -8.48
C LEU A 847 -32.34 -3.53 -9.65
N THR A 848 -33.66 -3.33 -9.63
CA THR A 848 -34.44 -2.43 -10.47
C THR A 848 -35.10 -1.41 -9.54
N GLY A 849 -35.47 -0.23 -10.04
CA GLY A 849 -35.92 0.87 -9.20
C GLY A 849 -34.82 1.85 -8.84
N SER A 850 -35.25 2.94 -8.21
CA SER A 850 -34.38 4.00 -7.71
C SER A 850 -33.50 3.52 -6.56
N ALA A 851 -32.25 3.98 -6.53
CA ALA A 851 -31.25 3.53 -5.58
C ALA A 851 -31.17 4.35 -4.28
N ASP A 852 -31.82 5.50 -4.23
CA ASP A 852 -31.90 6.41 -3.08
C ASP A 852 -33.14 6.14 -2.22
N LEU A 853 -32.95 5.97 -0.90
CA LEU A 853 -34.02 5.84 0.08
C LEU A 853 -35.09 4.77 -0.28
N PRO A 854 -34.70 3.53 -0.64
CA PRO A 854 -35.67 2.56 -1.10
C PRO A 854 -36.62 2.13 0.03
N HIS A 855 -37.93 2.12 -0.25
CA HIS A 855 -38.95 1.50 0.62
C HIS A 855 -39.19 0.01 0.30
N ALA A 856 -38.68 -0.45 -0.84
CA ALA A 856 -38.72 -1.83 -1.29
C ALA A 856 -37.53 -2.09 -2.22
N LEU A 857 -37.05 -3.33 -2.28
CA LEU A 857 -36.11 -3.76 -3.31
C LEU A 857 -36.90 -4.36 -4.47
N SER A 858 -36.55 -4.04 -5.72
CA SER A 858 -37.25 -4.62 -6.87
C SER A 858 -36.28 -5.41 -7.73
N ILE A 859 -36.71 -6.58 -8.20
CA ILE A 859 -35.94 -7.45 -9.11
C ILE A 859 -36.83 -7.84 -10.28
N ALA A 860 -36.25 -8.28 -11.39
CA ALA A 860 -37.00 -8.89 -12.47
C ALA A 860 -36.48 -10.29 -12.80
N VAL A 861 -37.42 -11.23 -12.92
CA VAL A 861 -37.17 -12.64 -13.09
C VAL A 861 -37.68 -13.07 -14.46
N LYS A 862 -36.80 -13.68 -15.26
CA LYS A 862 -37.17 -14.31 -16.53
C LYS A 862 -37.48 -15.79 -16.29
N GLY A 863 -38.69 -16.22 -16.68
CA GLY A 863 -39.10 -17.62 -16.72
C GLY A 863 -38.84 -18.26 -18.09
N ARG A 864 -38.87 -19.60 -18.16
CA ARG A 864 -38.87 -20.32 -19.44
C ARG A 864 -40.25 -20.26 -20.10
N PHE A 865 -40.31 -20.32 -21.44
CA PHE A 865 -41.57 -20.53 -22.15
C PHE A 865 -42.05 -21.97 -21.93
N PHE A 866 -43.36 -22.17 -21.73
CA PHE A 866 -43.97 -23.48 -21.46
C PHE A 866 -43.65 -24.56 -22.52
N ASN A 867 -43.31 -24.15 -23.76
CA ASN A 867 -43.03 -25.06 -24.88
C ASN A 867 -41.53 -25.43 -25.03
N GLU A 868 -40.64 -24.90 -24.18
CA GLU A 868 -39.19 -25.16 -24.23
C GLU A 868 -38.69 -26.17 -23.18
N ALA A 869 -39.59 -26.83 -22.43
CA ALA A 869 -39.22 -27.86 -21.48
C ALA A 869 -39.16 -29.25 -22.17
N PRO A 870 -37.99 -29.89 -22.30
CA PRO A 870 -37.95 -31.35 -22.41
C PRO A 870 -38.61 -31.90 -21.15
N GLY A 871 -39.50 -32.88 -21.31
CA GLY A 871 -40.34 -33.38 -20.22
C GLY A 871 -39.55 -33.73 -18.95
N GLY A 872 -40.04 -33.23 -17.81
CA GLY A 872 -39.64 -33.65 -16.46
C GLY A 872 -38.46 -32.88 -15.86
N ASP A 873 -38.70 -31.64 -15.39
CA ASP A 873 -37.99 -31.01 -14.23
C ASP A 873 -38.33 -29.52 -14.02
N ALA A 874 -39.32 -28.97 -14.71
CA ALA A 874 -39.74 -27.56 -14.57
C ALA A 874 -40.16 -27.15 -13.12
N ALA A 875 -40.42 -28.10 -12.22
CA ALA A 875 -40.70 -27.83 -10.81
C ALA A 875 -39.45 -27.55 -9.96
N PHE A 876 -38.25 -27.90 -10.45
CA PHE A 876 -37.00 -27.85 -9.69
C PHE A 876 -36.08 -26.68 -10.06
N PHE A 877 -36.36 -25.94 -11.15
CA PHE A 877 -35.49 -24.83 -11.58
C PHE A 877 -35.84 -23.50 -10.87
N MET A 878 -34.90 -22.98 -10.08
CA MET A 878 -35.07 -21.79 -9.23
C MET A 878 -35.67 -20.56 -9.95
N PRO A 879 -35.25 -20.15 -11.17
CA PRO A 879 -35.87 -19.04 -11.88
C PRO A 879 -37.36 -19.23 -12.17
N ASP A 880 -37.81 -20.44 -12.51
CA ASP A 880 -39.21 -20.71 -12.78
C ASP A 880 -40.05 -20.66 -11.50
N ARG A 881 -39.48 -21.11 -10.37
CA ARG A 881 -40.09 -20.99 -9.04
C ARG A 881 -40.23 -19.52 -8.64
N LEU A 882 -39.18 -18.74 -8.78
CA LEU A 882 -39.19 -17.30 -8.51
C LEU A 882 -40.15 -16.53 -9.44
N HIS A 883 -40.23 -16.91 -10.71
CA HIS A 883 -41.16 -16.31 -11.69
C HIS A 883 -42.65 -16.56 -11.35
N ARG A 884 -42.94 -17.65 -10.65
CA ARG A 884 -44.29 -18.04 -10.23
C ARG A 884 -44.72 -17.46 -8.88
N LEU A 885 -43.83 -16.78 -8.15
CA LEU A 885 -44.17 -16.17 -6.88
C LEU A 885 -45.36 -15.22 -7.02
N ALA A 886 -46.30 -15.34 -6.10
CA ALA A 886 -47.46 -14.49 -5.96
C ALA A 886 -47.23 -13.42 -4.89
N VAL A 887 -48.09 -12.39 -4.88
CA VAL A 887 -48.11 -11.40 -3.80
C VAL A 887 -48.39 -12.13 -2.48
N GLY A 888 -47.57 -11.87 -1.46
CA GLY A 888 -47.63 -12.56 -0.17
C GLY A 888 -46.60 -13.67 0.01
N ASP A 889 -45.97 -14.18 -1.06
CA ASP A 889 -44.94 -15.20 -0.95
C ASP A 889 -43.64 -14.64 -0.33
N GLU A 890 -42.88 -15.50 0.35
CA GLU A 890 -41.62 -15.12 1.00
C GLU A 890 -40.38 -15.44 0.16
N VAL A 891 -39.39 -14.56 0.25
CA VAL A 891 -38.02 -14.75 -0.23
C VAL A 891 -37.03 -14.33 0.84
N VAL A 892 -35.78 -14.79 0.71
CA VAL A 892 -34.67 -14.43 1.58
C VAL A 892 -33.60 -13.73 0.76
N LEU A 893 -33.16 -12.56 1.23
CA LEU A 893 -32.19 -11.71 0.55
C LEU A 893 -30.91 -11.51 1.38
N GLU A 894 -29.78 -11.47 0.68
CA GLU A 894 -28.54 -10.87 1.17
C GLU A 894 -28.50 -9.36 0.85
N PRO A 895 -27.69 -8.54 1.56
CA PRO A 895 -27.59 -7.10 1.30
C PRO A 895 -27.15 -6.78 -0.14
N PRO A 896 -27.53 -5.62 -0.70
CA PRO A 896 -27.08 -5.19 -2.01
C PRO A 896 -25.54 -5.24 -2.13
N GLY A 897 -25.06 -5.94 -3.16
CA GLY A 897 -23.65 -6.16 -3.43
C GLY A 897 -23.31 -5.95 -4.90
N GLY A 898 -22.03 -6.10 -5.25
CA GLY A 898 -21.55 -5.96 -6.62
C GLY A 898 -20.80 -4.65 -6.90
N ILE A 899 -19.99 -4.70 -7.97
CA ILE A 899 -19.06 -3.66 -8.42
C ILE A 899 -19.35 -3.16 -9.84
N PHE A 900 -20.38 -3.72 -10.50
CA PHE A 900 -20.90 -3.23 -11.77
C PHE A 900 -21.79 -2.03 -11.49
N THR A 901 -21.16 -0.90 -11.19
CA THR A 901 -21.86 0.31 -10.72
C THR A 901 -21.54 1.48 -11.64
N PRO A 902 -22.26 1.63 -12.76
CA PRO A 902 -22.02 2.74 -13.69
C PRO A 902 -22.17 4.09 -12.98
N PRO A 903 -21.34 5.10 -13.32
CA PRO A 903 -21.41 6.39 -12.67
C PRO A 903 -22.72 7.10 -12.99
N LEU A 904 -23.24 7.82 -12.00
CA LEU A 904 -24.37 8.74 -12.19
C LEU A 904 -23.92 10.13 -12.66
N LYS A 905 -22.66 10.50 -12.38
CA LYS A 905 -22.04 11.79 -12.73
C LYS A 905 -20.71 11.57 -13.45
N GLY A 906 -20.41 12.39 -14.46
CA GLY A 906 -19.12 12.36 -15.16
C GLY A 906 -19.18 12.93 -16.57
N ALA A 907 -18.00 13.20 -17.14
CA ALA A 907 -17.86 13.80 -18.48
C ALA A 907 -17.83 12.77 -19.63
N ARG A 908 -17.49 11.52 -19.33
CA ARG A 908 -17.37 10.44 -20.33
C ARG A 908 -18.77 9.90 -20.69
N PRO A 909 -19.10 9.72 -21.98
CA PRO A 909 -20.36 9.08 -22.38
C PRO A 909 -20.46 7.65 -21.85
N LEU A 910 -21.68 7.19 -21.56
CA LEU A 910 -21.92 5.79 -21.20
C LEU A 910 -22.52 5.04 -22.38
N ILE A 911 -22.07 3.81 -22.59
CA ILE A 911 -22.64 2.87 -23.55
C ILE A 911 -23.15 1.66 -22.77
N PHE A 912 -24.45 1.42 -22.83
CA PHE A 912 -25.10 0.26 -22.22
C PHE A 912 -25.46 -0.74 -23.32
N LEU A 913 -24.92 -1.95 -23.21
CA LEU A 913 -25.20 -3.07 -24.12
C LEU A 913 -25.97 -4.13 -23.34
N ALA A 914 -27.23 -4.34 -23.71
CA ALA A 914 -28.11 -5.28 -23.03
C ALA A 914 -28.65 -6.35 -23.98
N ALA A 915 -28.85 -7.56 -23.49
CA ALA A 915 -29.64 -8.59 -24.17
C ALA A 915 -30.75 -9.14 -23.28
N GLY A 916 -31.99 -9.09 -23.76
CA GLY A 916 -33.19 -9.54 -23.04
C GLY A 916 -33.27 -8.93 -21.64
N ILE A 917 -33.33 -9.79 -20.61
CA ILE A 917 -33.43 -9.37 -19.20
C ILE A 917 -32.14 -8.75 -18.63
N GLY A 918 -31.02 -8.83 -19.36
CA GLY A 918 -29.78 -8.14 -19.01
C GLY A 918 -29.90 -6.60 -18.97
N ILE A 919 -31.04 -6.05 -19.36
CA ILE A 919 -31.37 -4.62 -19.23
C ILE A 919 -31.50 -4.14 -17.77
N THR A 920 -31.72 -5.06 -16.82
CA THR A 920 -32.09 -4.75 -15.43
C THR A 920 -31.14 -3.80 -14.67
N PRO A 921 -29.80 -3.95 -14.72
CA PRO A 921 -28.87 -2.95 -14.14
C PRO A 921 -29.09 -1.53 -14.68
N PHE A 922 -29.37 -1.42 -15.98
CA PHE A 922 -29.51 -0.15 -16.67
C PHE A 922 -30.86 0.50 -16.39
N ILE A 923 -31.91 -0.28 -16.12
CA ILE A 923 -33.19 0.25 -15.64
C ILE A 923 -32.99 0.98 -14.31
N SER A 924 -32.34 0.35 -13.33
CA SER A 924 -32.05 1.00 -12.04
C SER A 924 -31.20 2.26 -12.21
N HIS A 925 -30.21 2.21 -13.10
CA HIS A 925 -29.37 3.38 -13.41
C HIS A 925 -30.19 4.54 -13.95
N LEU A 926 -30.97 4.30 -15.01
CA LEU A 926 -31.77 5.35 -15.66
C LEU A 926 -32.86 5.91 -14.73
N GLU A 927 -33.53 5.07 -13.93
CA GLU A 927 -34.53 5.52 -12.96
C GLU A 927 -33.93 6.40 -11.88
N THR A 928 -32.75 6.03 -11.37
CA THR A 928 -32.01 6.85 -10.39
C THR A 928 -31.53 8.15 -11.04
N LEU A 929 -31.01 8.08 -12.27
CA LEU A 929 -30.49 9.21 -13.02
C LEU A 929 -31.57 10.26 -13.36
N GLN A 930 -32.80 9.83 -13.61
CA GLN A 930 -33.93 10.73 -13.91
C GLN A 930 -34.24 11.67 -12.74
N ARG A 931 -33.95 11.25 -11.49
CA ARG A 931 -34.19 12.03 -10.27
C ARG A 931 -33.06 13.03 -9.96
N ILE A 932 -31.90 12.87 -10.61
CA ILE A 932 -30.77 13.77 -10.45
C ILE A 932 -30.93 14.96 -11.40
N ALA A 933 -30.64 16.16 -10.90
CA ALA A 933 -30.71 17.38 -11.69
C ALA A 933 -29.82 17.28 -12.95
N PRO A 934 -30.25 17.81 -14.12
CA PRO A 934 -29.53 17.64 -15.38
C PRO A 934 -28.05 18.04 -15.36
N GLN A 935 -27.68 19.06 -14.60
CA GLN A 935 -26.30 19.52 -14.44
C GLN A 935 -25.41 18.62 -13.57
N ASP A 936 -26.01 17.75 -12.76
CA ASP A 936 -25.31 16.89 -11.80
C ASP A 936 -25.24 15.43 -12.22
N ARG A 937 -25.68 15.11 -13.44
CA ARG A 937 -25.70 13.76 -13.99
C ARG A 937 -24.83 13.63 -15.24
N VAL A 938 -24.53 12.40 -15.65
CA VAL A 938 -23.85 12.13 -16.91
C VAL A 938 -24.66 12.69 -18.09
N GLY A 939 -23.98 13.38 -19.01
CA GLY A 939 -24.63 14.16 -20.05
C GLY A 939 -25.10 13.36 -21.27
N GLU A 940 -24.52 12.19 -21.54
CA GLU A 940 -24.87 11.39 -22.72
C GLU A 940 -24.78 9.88 -22.44
N ILE A 941 -25.86 9.16 -22.78
CA ILE A 941 -25.98 7.71 -22.64
C ILE A 941 -26.48 7.13 -23.95
N LEU A 942 -25.81 6.10 -24.46
CA LEU A 942 -26.27 5.26 -25.56
C LEU A 942 -26.66 3.88 -25.02
N LEU A 943 -27.94 3.53 -25.13
CA LEU A 943 -28.45 2.21 -24.77
C LEU A 943 -28.77 1.39 -26.04
N LEU A 944 -28.04 0.30 -26.24
CA LEU A 944 -28.31 -0.67 -27.31
C LEU A 944 -28.85 -1.96 -26.69
N HIS A 945 -30.10 -2.32 -27.02
CA HIS A 945 -30.80 -3.43 -26.38
C HIS A 945 -31.27 -4.47 -27.40
N GLY A 946 -30.75 -5.69 -27.30
CA GLY A 946 -31.17 -6.82 -28.15
C GLY A 946 -32.32 -7.60 -27.52
N CYS A 947 -33.42 -7.72 -28.25
CA CYS A 947 -34.59 -8.55 -27.90
C CYS A 947 -34.94 -9.50 -29.06
N ARG A 948 -35.80 -10.49 -28.78
CA ARG A 948 -36.30 -11.39 -29.83
C ARG A 948 -37.45 -10.75 -30.60
N SER A 949 -38.44 -10.23 -29.90
CA SER A 949 -39.64 -9.59 -30.46
C SER A 949 -40.27 -8.65 -29.42
N SER A 950 -41.36 -7.97 -29.77
CA SER A 950 -42.15 -7.17 -28.81
C SER A 950 -42.65 -7.95 -27.59
N ARG A 951 -42.96 -9.25 -27.73
CA ARG A 951 -43.41 -10.12 -26.63
C ARG A 951 -42.32 -10.44 -25.61
N GLU A 952 -41.05 -10.24 -25.99
CA GLU A 952 -39.86 -10.52 -25.17
C GLU A 952 -39.02 -9.26 -24.92
N HIS A 953 -39.64 -8.08 -24.98
CA HIS A 953 -38.99 -6.80 -24.71
C HIS A 953 -39.34 -6.33 -23.29
N PRO A 954 -38.59 -6.75 -22.26
CA PRO A 954 -38.87 -6.35 -20.88
C PRO A 954 -38.72 -4.83 -20.72
N PHE A 955 -39.62 -4.23 -19.93
CA PHE A 955 -39.60 -2.79 -19.60
C PHE A 955 -39.83 -1.84 -20.78
N ALA A 956 -40.41 -2.28 -21.90
CA ALA A 956 -40.61 -1.43 -23.08
C ALA A 956 -41.34 -0.10 -22.77
N GLU A 957 -42.45 -0.16 -22.01
CA GLU A 957 -43.20 1.03 -21.58
C GLU A 957 -42.37 1.92 -20.64
N ARG A 958 -41.64 1.30 -19.71
CA ARG A 958 -40.82 2.01 -18.73
C ARG A 958 -39.66 2.73 -19.42
N LEU A 959 -39.03 2.10 -20.41
CA LEU A 959 -37.98 2.70 -21.22
C LEU A 959 -38.51 3.91 -22.01
N ALA A 960 -39.72 3.83 -22.57
CA ALA A 960 -40.34 4.97 -23.25
C ALA A 960 -40.59 6.17 -22.29
N GLN A 961 -40.97 5.90 -21.04
CA GLN A 961 -41.11 6.95 -20.01
C GLN A 961 -39.75 7.58 -19.63
N LEU A 962 -38.71 6.76 -19.49
CA LEU A 962 -37.35 7.21 -19.16
C LEU A 962 -36.74 8.05 -20.29
N ASP A 963 -36.95 7.64 -21.53
CA ASP A 963 -36.55 8.34 -22.76
C ASP A 963 -37.07 9.79 -22.78
N ALA A 964 -38.34 9.99 -22.40
CA ALA A 964 -38.93 11.32 -22.33
C ALA A 964 -38.35 12.20 -21.19
N GLY A 965 -37.90 11.59 -20.08
CA GLY A 965 -37.41 12.33 -18.91
C GLY A 965 -35.89 12.48 -18.82
N ILE A 966 -35.13 11.89 -19.73
CA ILE A 966 -33.67 11.95 -19.76
C ILE A 966 -33.23 12.42 -21.16
N PRO A 967 -33.14 13.75 -21.41
CA PRO A 967 -32.79 14.29 -22.72
C PRO A 967 -31.45 13.79 -23.31
N GLY A 968 -30.52 13.36 -22.46
CA GLY A 968 -29.22 12.80 -22.86
C GLY A 968 -29.23 11.31 -23.18
N LEU A 969 -30.38 10.62 -23.04
CA LEU A 969 -30.52 9.20 -23.35
C LEU A 969 -30.85 9.01 -24.83
N LYS A 970 -30.00 8.26 -25.55
CA LYS A 970 -30.28 7.73 -26.88
C LYS A 970 -30.43 6.22 -26.75
N ARG A 971 -31.56 5.66 -27.18
CA ARG A 971 -31.78 4.21 -27.16
C ARG A 971 -32.09 3.66 -28.54
N VAL A 972 -31.57 2.48 -28.84
CA VAL A 972 -31.99 1.66 -29.98
C VAL A 972 -32.17 0.22 -29.53
N THR A 973 -33.37 -0.30 -29.77
CA THR A 973 -33.73 -1.69 -29.53
C THR A 973 -33.66 -2.48 -30.84
N PHE A 974 -33.14 -3.70 -30.81
CA PHE A 974 -33.00 -4.57 -31.96
C PHE A 974 -33.85 -5.83 -31.76
N TYR A 975 -34.80 -6.09 -32.66
CA TYR A 975 -35.58 -7.33 -32.67
C TYR A 975 -35.00 -8.30 -33.68
N SER A 976 -34.50 -9.44 -33.18
CA SER A 976 -33.90 -10.50 -34.02
C SER A 976 -34.94 -11.36 -34.75
N ALA A 977 -36.17 -11.41 -34.24
CA ALA A 977 -37.31 -12.14 -34.82
C ALA A 977 -38.62 -11.34 -34.61
N PRO A 978 -38.77 -10.16 -35.22
CA PRO A 978 -39.94 -9.31 -35.02
C PRO A 978 -41.20 -9.91 -35.62
N PHE A 979 -42.35 -9.62 -35.02
CA PHE A 979 -43.66 -9.94 -35.60
C PHE A 979 -44.02 -8.93 -36.70
N ALA A 980 -44.94 -9.30 -37.59
CA ALA A 980 -45.40 -8.43 -38.67
C ALA A 980 -45.99 -7.11 -38.17
N GLN A 981 -46.59 -7.10 -36.98
CA GLN A 981 -47.15 -5.93 -36.33
C GLN A 981 -46.12 -5.07 -35.57
N ASP A 982 -44.87 -5.52 -35.43
CA ASP A 982 -43.86 -4.74 -34.73
C ASP A 982 -43.46 -3.51 -35.58
N PRO A 983 -43.37 -2.31 -34.99
CA PRO A 983 -43.06 -1.07 -35.72
C PRO A 983 -41.56 -0.95 -36.03
N ILE A 984 -41.06 -1.89 -36.81
CA ILE A 984 -39.68 -1.95 -37.28
C ILE A 984 -39.37 -0.71 -38.12
N ASP A 985 -38.15 -0.18 -37.96
CA ASP A 985 -37.62 1.02 -38.62
C ASP A 985 -38.06 2.39 -38.04
N SER A 986 -38.66 2.41 -36.84
CA SER A 986 -38.81 3.65 -36.05
C SER A 986 -37.47 4.13 -35.48
N HIS A 987 -37.30 5.41 -35.12
CA HIS A 987 -36.01 5.94 -34.61
C HIS A 987 -35.36 5.14 -33.46
N SER A 988 -36.15 4.42 -32.66
CA SER A 988 -35.70 3.63 -31.50
C SER A 988 -35.84 2.11 -31.67
N LEU A 989 -36.32 1.59 -32.80
CA LEU A 989 -36.47 0.15 -33.06
C LEU A 989 -35.91 -0.26 -34.42
N ARG A 990 -35.12 -1.33 -34.46
CA ARG A 990 -34.47 -1.89 -35.66
C ARG A 990 -34.69 -3.40 -35.74
N LYS A 991 -34.68 -3.96 -36.95
CA LYS A 991 -34.61 -5.41 -37.17
C LYS A 991 -33.16 -5.87 -37.14
N GLY A 992 -32.90 -7.01 -36.51
CA GLY A 992 -31.59 -7.67 -36.47
C GLY A 992 -31.04 -7.88 -35.06
N ARG A 993 -29.73 -8.11 -34.98
CA ARG A 993 -28.98 -8.15 -33.71
C ARG A 993 -28.41 -6.75 -33.42
N VAL A 994 -27.91 -6.56 -32.20
CA VAL A 994 -27.27 -5.31 -31.78
C VAL A 994 -26.17 -4.92 -32.77
N ASP A 995 -26.31 -3.73 -33.34
CA ASP A 995 -25.31 -3.10 -34.23
C ASP A 995 -24.59 -1.98 -33.50
N LEU A 996 -23.25 -1.98 -33.60
CA LEU A 996 -22.38 -1.02 -32.92
C LEU A 996 -22.06 0.21 -33.79
N GLY A 997 -22.71 0.40 -34.95
CA GLY A 997 -22.53 1.58 -35.80
C GLY A 997 -22.65 2.91 -35.04
N GLN A 998 -23.55 2.98 -34.05
CA GLN A 998 -23.80 4.16 -33.22
C GLN A 998 -22.74 4.40 -32.12
N VAL A 999 -21.83 3.45 -31.87
CA VAL A 999 -20.73 3.62 -30.92
C VAL A 999 -19.63 4.51 -31.50
N LYS A 1000 -19.40 4.44 -32.83
CA LYS A 1000 -18.29 5.13 -33.51
C LYS A 1000 -18.20 6.64 -33.20
N PRO A 1001 -19.29 7.42 -33.21
CA PRO A 1001 -19.23 8.85 -32.90
C PRO A 1001 -18.80 9.17 -31.46
N LEU A 1002 -18.92 8.21 -30.53
CA LEU A 1002 -18.58 8.41 -29.12
C LEU A 1002 -17.12 8.09 -28.80
N LEU A 1003 -16.43 7.32 -29.66
CA LEU A 1003 -15.08 6.80 -29.40
C LEU A 1003 -14.05 7.89 -29.06
N ALA A 1004 -14.10 9.03 -29.76
CA ALA A 1004 -13.21 10.16 -29.53
C ALA A 1004 -13.31 10.74 -28.11
N ARG A 1005 -14.47 10.56 -27.45
CA ARG A 1005 -14.74 11.01 -26.08
C ARG A 1005 -14.50 9.93 -25.03
N ARG A 1006 -13.85 8.81 -25.43
CA ARG A 1006 -13.47 7.67 -24.57
C ARG A 1006 -14.66 7.18 -23.70
N PRO A 1007 -15.69 6.56 -24.30
CA PRO A 1007 -16.87 6.14 -23.55
C PRO A 1007 -16.52 5.06 -22.52
N LEU A 1008 -17.37 4.91 -21.50
CA LEU A 1008 -17.38 3.73 -20.63
C LEU A 1008 -18.45 2.76 -21.12
N VAL A 1009 -18.11 1.48 -21.25
CA VAL A 1009 -19.01 0.48 -21.83
C VAL A 1009 -19.41 -0.51 -20.76
N TYR A 1010 -20.71 -0.67 -20.55
CA TYR A 1010 -21.28 -1.62 -19.61
C TYR A 1010 -22.13 -2.63 -20.35
N ILE A 1011 -21.87 -3.91 -20.13
CA ILE A 1011 -22.45 -5.01 -20.90
C ILE A 1011 -23.14 -5.99 -19.95
N CYS A 1012 -24.40 -6.32 -20.20
CA CYS A 1012 -25.13 -7.30 -19.41
C CYS A 1012 -26.04 -8.16 -20.30
N GLY A 1013 -25.96 -9.48 -20.16
CA GLY A 1013 -26.70 -10.42 -20.99
C GLY A 1013 -26.26 -11.87 -20.77
N SER A 1014 -26.50 -12.73 -21.76
CA SER A 1014 -25.97 -14.10 -21.72
C SER A 1014 -24.44 -14.09 -21.84
N PRO A 1015 -23.73 -15.11 -21.33
CA PRO A 1015 -22.28 -15.19 -21.45
C PRO A 1015 -21.77 -15.05 -22.90
N GLU A 1016 -22.47 -15.65 -23.87
CA GLU A 1016 -22.11 -15.58 -25.29
C GLU A 1016 -22.30 -14.17 -25.86
N PHE A 1017 -23.38 -13.49 -25.45
CA PHE A 1017 -23.60 -12.09 -25.83
C PHE A 1017 -22.51 -11.20 -25.26
N VAL A 1018 -22.20 -11.35 -23.96
CA VAL A 1018 -21.18 -10.56 -23.27
C VAL A 1018 -19.82 -10.73 -23.94
N ALA A 1019 -19.37 -11.96 -24.16
CA ALA A 1019 -18.09 -12.25 -24.80
C ALA A 1019 -18.02 -11.62 -26.21
N ALA A 1020 -19.04 -11.84 -27.04
CA ALA A 1020 -19.09 -11.28 -28.39
C ALA A 1020 -19.09 -9.74 -28.41
N GLN A 1021 -19.79 -9.09 -27.47
CA GLN A 1021 -19.81 -7.63 -27.39
C GLN A 1021 -18.48 -7.06 -26.86
N ILE A 1022 -17.80 -7.73 -25.92
CA ILE A 1022 -16.46 -7.32 -25.47
C ILE A 1022 -15.48 -7.32 -26.66
N GLU A 1023 -15.45 -8.41 -27.43
CA GLU A 1023 -14.59 -8.51 -28.62
C GLU A 1023 -14.92 -7.44 -29.66
N ALA A 1024 -16.21 -7.28 -29.99
CA ALA A 1024 -16.65 -6.32 -31.00
C ALA A 1024 -16.34 -4.87 -30.61
N VAL A 1025 -16.53 -4.50 -29.34
CA VAL A 1025 -16.25 -3.14 -28.85
C VAL A 1025 -14.75 -2.88 -28.70
N THR A 1026 -13.97 -3.91 -28.33
CA THR A 1026 -12.51 -3.84 -28.31
C THR A 1026 -11.96 -3.63 -29.72
N ALA A 1027 -12.50 -4.33 -30.73
CA ALA A 1027 -12.14 -4.16 -32.13
C ALA A 1027 -12.48 -2.76 -32.67
N LEU A 1028 -13.45 -2.06 -32.08
CA LEU A 1028 -13.73 -0.65 -32.38
C LEU A 1028 -12.75 0.32 -31.72
N GLY A 1029 -11.82 -0.16 -30.88
CA GLY A 1029 -10.78 0.65 -30.25
C GLY A 1029 -11.09 1.12 -28.82
N VAL A 1030 -12.16 0.59 -28.19
CA VAL A 1030 -12.38 0.84 -26.74
C VAL A 1030 -11.39 -0.04 -25.95
N PRO A 1031 -10.59 0.55 -25.03
CA PRO A 1031 -9.69 -0.24 -24.21
C PRO A 1031 -10.43 -1.24 -23.32
N ARG A 1032 -9.89 -2.46 -23.16
CA ARG A 1032 -10.53 -3.52 -22.36
C ARG A 1032 -10.84 -3.11 -20.91
N PHE A 1033 -9.99 -2.28 -20.29
CA PHE A 1033 -10.21 -1.76 -18.92
C PHE A 1033 -11.32 -0.69 -18.82
N ASP A 1034 -11.79 -0.15 -19.95
CA ASP A 1034 -12.96 0.73 -20.04
C ASP A 1034 -14.27 -0.05 -20.34
N ILE A 1035 -14.18 -1.38 -20.45
CA ILE A 1035 -15.31 -2.29 -20.65
C ILE A 1035 -15.61 -3.04 -19.35
N PHE A 1036 -16.86 -2.97 -18.93
CA PHE A 1036 -17.41 -3.54 -17.71
C PHE A 1036 -18.48 -4.52 -18.13
N ALA A 1037 -18.46 -5.72 -17.59
CA ALA A 1037 -19.43 -6.74 -17.94
C ALA A 1037 -19.93 -7.46 -16.70
N GLU A 1038 -21.20 -7.86 -16.73
CA GLU A 1038 -21.78 -8.76 -15.75
C GLU A 1038 -22.67 -9.81 -16.44
N SER A 1039 -22.63 -11.04 -15.94
CA SER A 1039 -23.48 -12.14 -16.40
C SER A 1039 -24.14 -12.81 -15.20
N PHE A 1040 -25.43 -12.56 -15.01
CA PHE A 1040 -26.22 -13.16 -13.94
C PHE A 1040 -26.66 -14.58 -14.35
N VAL A 1041 -25.69 -15.48 -14.48
CA VAL A 1041 -25.92 -16.91 -14.72
C VAL A 1041 -25.94 -17.68 -13.41
N SER A 1042 -26.63 -18.82 -13.41
CA SER A 1042 -26.44 -19.82 -12.35
C SER A 1042 -24.98 -20.25 -12.34
N PRO A 1043 -24.42 -20.63 -11.17
CA PRO A 1043 -23.16 -21.33 -11.14
C PRO A 1043 -23.23 -22.51 -12.12
N PRO A 1044 -22.21 -22.69 -12.98
CA PRO A 1044 -22.17 -23.83 -13.88
C PRO A 1044 -22.23 -25.15 -13.10
N SER A 1045 -22.93 -26.15 -13.64
CA SER A 1045 -23.11 -27.46 -13.00
C SER A 1045 -21.77 -28.20 -12.93
N VAL A 1046 -21.40 -28.70 -11.76
CA VAL A 1046 -20.22 -29.54 -11.58
C VAL A 1046 -20.42 -30.86 -12.34
N PRO A 1047 -19.45 -31.29 -13.18
CA PRO A 1047 -19.52 -32.59 -13.83
C PRO A 1047 -19.63 -33.73 -12.80
N SER A 1048 -20.63 -34.60 -12.97
CA SER A 1048 -20.94 -35.70 -12.04
C SER A 1048 -19.89 -36.82 -12.01
N ASN A 1049 -18.89 -36.79 -12.90
CA ASN A 1049 -17.83 -37.78 -13.03
C ASN A 1049 -16.55 -37.43 -12.23
N LEU A 1050 -16.51 -36.29 -11.54
CA LEU A 1050 -15.37 -35.92 -10.71
C LEU A 1050 -15.39 -36.70 -9.38
N ALA A 1051 -14.24 -37.14 -8.90
CA ALA A 1051 -14.13 -37.82 -7.61
C ALA A 1051 -13.91 -36.80 -6.48
N PRO A 1052 -14.31 -37.10 -5.23
CA PRO A 1052 -13.99 -36.26 -4.08
C PRO A 1052 -12.49 -35.97 -3.97
N ARG A 1053 -12.15 -34.72 -3.65
CA ARG A 1053 -10.77 -34.22 -3.53
C ARG A 1053 -10.52 -33.62 -2.15
N THR A 1054 -9.28 -33.72 -1.70
CA THR A 1054 -8.84 -33.00 -0.50
C THR A 1054 -8.27 -31.66 -0.90
N ILE A 1055 -8.84 -30.59 -0.35
CA ILE A 1055 -8.34 -29.23 -0.56
C ILE A 1055 -7.60 -28.81 0.70
N ARG A 1056 -6.31 -28.52 0.55
CA ARG A 1056 -5.44 -28.02 1.61
C ARG A 1056 -5.26 -26.53 1.41
N LEU A 1057 -5.27 -25.76 2.49
CA LEU A 1057 -4.91 -24.35 2.42
C LEU A 1057 -3.42 -24.21 2.72
N ALA A 1058 -2.65 -23.77 1.73
CA ALA A 1058 -1.21 -23.60 1.81
C ALA A 1058 -0.85 -22.72 3.00
N GLY A 1059 0.03 -23.23 3.85
CA GLY A 1059 0.45 -22.51 5.05
C GLY A 1059 -0.51 -22.59 6.23
N SER A 1060 -1.56 -23.41 6.20
CA SER A 1060 -2.40 -23.72 7.36
C SER A 1060 -2.55 -25.24 7.57
N LYS A 1061 -3.00 -25.65 8.76
CA LYS A 1061 -3.47 -27.03 9.00
C LYS A 1061 -4.91 -27.26 8.50
N GLN A 1062 -5.57 -26.22 7.97
CA GLN A 1062 -6.93 -26.32 7.48
C GLN A 1062 -6.95 -27.07 6.16
N SER A 1063 -7.83 -28.06 6.09
CA SER A 1063 -8.20 -28.73 4.86
C SER A 1063 -9.70 -28.99 4.89
N PHE A 1064 -10.29 -29.07 3.72
CA PHE A 1064 -11.68 -29.45 3.58
C PHE A 1064 -11.81 -30.48 2.46
N SER A 1065 -12.76 -31.40 2.62
CA SER A 1065 -13.14 -32.32 1.56
C SER A 1065 -14.05 -31.59 0.60
N TRP A 1066 -13.70 -31.62 -0.68
CA TRP A 1066 -14.55 -31.19 -1.77
C TRP A 1066 -15.22 -32.42 -2.39
N LYS A 1067 -16.55 -32.40 -2.51
CA LYS A 1067 -17.34 -33.40 -3.23
C LYS A 1067 -18.10 -32.74 -4.38
N PRO A 1068 -18.33 -33.44 -5.50
CA PRO A 1068 -19.01 -32.87 -6.67
C PRO A 1068 -20.37 -32.23 -6.34
N GLU A 1069 -21.12 -32.81 -5.40
CA GLU A 1069 -22.46 -32.33 -5.01
C GLU A 1069 -22.42 -30.99 -4.26
N GLN A 1070 -21.24 -30.57 -3.79
CA GLN A 1070 -21.05 -29.33 -3.04
C GLN A 1070 -20.79 -28.10 -3.92
N GLY A 1071 -20.68 -28.26 -5.24
CA GLY A 1071 -20.46 -27.14 -6.15
C GLY A 1071 -18.99 -26.75 -6.32
N THR A 1072 -18.71 -25.45 -6.36
CA THR A 1072 -17.35 -24.93 -6.61
C THR A 1072 -16.43 -25.09 -5.39
N LEU A 1073 -15.14 -24.80 -5.55
CA LEU A 1073 -14.19 -24.75 -4.43
C LEU A 1073 -14.62 -23.75 -3.35
N LEU A 1074 -15.21 -22.61 -3.73
CA LEU A 1074 -15.76 -21.63 -2.79
C LEU A 1074 -16.96 -22.17 -2.02
N ASP A 1075 -17.86 -22.89 -2.69
CA ASP A 1075 -19.07 -23.44 -2.06
C ASP A 1075 -18.70 -24.52 -1.05
N ALA A 1076 -17.80 -25.44 -1.42
CA ALA A 1076 -17.31 -26.48 -0.51
C ALA A 1076 -16.51 -25.89 0.67
N ALA A 1077 -15.71 -24.85 0.43
CA ALA A 1077 -15.01 -24.15 1.50
C ALA A 1077 -15.99 -23.50 2.48
N SER A 1078 -17.00 -22.79 1.95
CA SER A 1078 -18.04 -22.16 2.75
C SER A 1078 -18.83 -23.18 3.59
N ALA A 1079 -19.19 -24.32 2.99
CA ALA A 1079 -19.86 -25.42 3.69
C ALA A 1079 -19.00 -26.03 4.80
N ALA A 1080 -17.67 -26.02 4.63
CA ALA A 1080 -16.71 -26.48 5.63
C ALA A 1080 -16.32 -25.41 6.67
N GLY A 1081 -16.95 -24.21 6.63
CA GLY A 1081 -16.60 -23.10 7.52
C GLY A 1081 -15.24 -22.46 7.19
N VAL A 1082 -14.72 -22.69 5.99
CA VAL A 1082 -13.45 -22.17 5.49
C VAL A 1082 -13.72 -20.94 4.63
N ALA A 1083 -13.25 -19.77 5.07
CA ALA A 1083 -13.43 -18.53 4.35
C ALA A 1083 -12.43 -18.40 3.18
N LEU A 1084 -12.92 -18.50 1.95
CA LEU A 1084 -12.18 -18.09 0.76
C LEU A 1084 -12.64 -16.69 0.31
N PRO A 1085 -11.74 -15.89 -0.32
CA PRO A 1085 -12.13 -14.63 -0.95
C PRO A 1085 -13.31 -14.83 -1.92
N SER A 1086 -14.29 -13.93 -1.93
CA SER A 1086 -15.44 -14.01 -2.83
C SER A 1086 -16.14 -12.68 -3.04
N GLY A 1087 -17.05 -12.60 -4.02
CA GLY A 1087 -17.73 -11.36 -4.43
C GLY A 1087 -18.95 -11.69 -5.28
N CYS A 1088 -18.80 -11.72 -6.61
CA CYS A 1088 -19.90 -12.03 -7.54
C CYS A 1088 -20.30 -13.52 -7.58
N ARG A 1089 -19.44 -14.42 -7.06
CA ARG A 1089 -19.56 -15.89 -7.16
C ARG A 1089 -19.64 -16.48 -8.58
N VAL A 1090 -19.46 -15.66 -9.61
CA VAL A 1090 -19.39 -16.05 -11.04
C VAL A 1090 -18.03 -15.76 -11.68
N GLY A 1091 -17.00 -15.51 -10.86
CA GLY A 1091 -15.61 -15.27 -11.30
C GLY A 1091 -15.31 -13.86 -11.83
N GLN A 1092 -16.30 -13.12 -12.29
CA GLN A 1092 -16.12 -11.84 -13.00
C GLN A 1092 -15.54 -10.69 -12.16
N CYS A 1093 -15.74 -10.70 -10.84
CA CYS A 1093 -15.14 -9.71 -9.96
C CYS A 1093 -13.68 -10.02 -9.62
N GLU A 1094 -13.20 -11.24 -9.91
CA GLU A 1094 -11.90 -11.79 -9.54
C GLU A 1094 -11.56 -11.74 -8.04
N SER A 1095 -12.46 -11.27 -7.18
CA SER A 1095 -12.23 -11.24 -5.74
C SER A 1095 -12.09 -12.65 -5.16
N CYS A 1096 -12.55 -13.69 -5.86
CA CYS A 1096 -12.38 -15.08 -5.48
C CYS A 1096 -11.09 -15.74 -6.00
N ALA A 1097 -10.20 -14.96 -6.61
CA ALA A 1097 -8.96 -15.46 -7.14
C ALA A 1097 -8.00 -15.87 -6.02
N VAL A 1098 -7.66 -17.16 -5.99
CA VAL A 1098 -6.68 -17.76 -5.09
C VAL A 1098 -5.59 -18.41 -5.94
N GLN A 1099 -4.35 -18.40 -5.46
CA GLN A 1099 -3.27 -19.04 -6.19
C GLN A 1099 -3.28 -20.55 -5.90
N VAL A 1100 -3.08 -21.39 -6.91
CA VAL A 1100 -2.86 -22.83 -6.70
C VAL A 1100 -1.37 -23.08 -6.55
N VAL A 1101 -1.00 -23.68 -5.41
CA VAL A 1101 0.39 -24.00 -5.05
C VAL A 1101 0.77 -25.39 -5.55
N ASP A 1102 -0.18 -26.33 -5.51
CA ASP A 1102 0.01 -27.70 -5.92
C ASP A 1102 -1.33 -28.30 -6.35
N GLY A 1103 -1.29 -29.21 -7.32
CA GLY A 1103 -2.46 -29.86 -7.91
C GLY A 1103 -3.08 -29.15 -9.11
N GLU A 1104 -4.00 -29.85 -9.76
CA GLU A 1104 -4.70 -29.43 -10.98
C GLU A 1104 -6.16 -29.10 -10.70
N PHE A 1105 -6.66 -28.05 -11.34
CA PHE A 1105 -8.04 -27.60 -11.27
C PHE A 1105 -8.53 -27.23 -12.67
N THR A 1106 -9.84 -27.08 -12.80
CA THR A 1106 -10.44 -26.50 -14.00
C THR A 1106 -11.51 -25.50 -13.61
N HIS A 1107 -11.76 -24.54 -14.49
CA HIS A 1107 -12.87 -23.62 -14.35
C HIS A 1107 -14.08 -24.15 -15.10
N LEU A 1108 -15.23 -24.07 -14.45
CA LEU A 1108 -16.51 -24.51 -15.00
C LEU A 1108 -17.07 -23.53 -16.07
N GLY A 1109 -16.34 -22.46 -16.39
CA GLY A 1109 -16.65 -21.48 -17.43
C GLY A 1109 -15.39 -20.73 -17.92
N PRO A 1110 -15.48 -19.92 -18.98
CA PRO A 1110 -14.37 -19.13 -19.48
C PRO A 1110 -13.98 -18.06 -18.44
N VAL A 1111 -12.70 -18.02 -18.06
CA VAL A 1111 -12.16 -17.07 -17.08
C VAL A 1111 -10.94 -16.35 -17.63
N ASP A 1112 -10.82 -15.05 -17.34
CA ASP A 1112 -9.59 -14.27 -17.55
C ASP A 1112 -8.63 -14.50 -16.38
N GLY A 1113 -8.12 -15.73 -16.23
CA GLY A 1113 -7.15 -16.09 -15.20
C GLY A 1113 -5.72 -15.96 -15.69
N SER A 1114 -4.79 -15.59 -14.80
CA SER A 1114 -3.37 -15.86 -15.03
C SER A 1114 -3.09 -17.35 -14.76
N GLU A 1115 -2.14 -17.95 -15.50
CA GLU A 1115 -1.79 -19.37 -15.39
C GLU A 1115 -1.48 -19.74 -13.91
N GLY A 1116 -2.14 -20.77 -13.37
CA GLY A 1116 -2.02 -21.19 -11.96
C GLY A 1116 -2.91 -20.43 -10.95
N GLN A 1117 -3.72 -19.47 -11.40
CA GLN A 1117 -4.67 -18.74 -10.54
C GLN A 1117 -6.09 -19.30 -10.66
N CYS A 1118 -6.63 -19.76 -9.55
CA CYS A 1118 -7.95 -20.34 -9.44
C CYS A 1118 -8.95 -19.30 -8.93
N LEU A 1119 -9.89 -18.85 -9.76
CA LEU A 1119 -11.13 -18.22 -9.28
C LEU A 1119 -11.96 -19.27 -8.50
N ALA A 1120 -11.83 -19.32 -7.17
CA ALA A 1120 -12.43 -20.36 -6.32
C ALA A 1120 -13.95 -20.49 -6.51
N CYS A 1121 -14.61 -19.39 -6.86
CA CYS A 1121 -16.03 -19.33 -7.14
C CYS A 1121 -16.47 -19.87 -8.51
N GLN A 1122 -15.52 -20.30 -9.35
CA GLN A 1122 -15.77 -20.90 -10.66
C GLN A 1122 -14.94 -22.17 -10.88
N ALA A 1123 -14.14 -22.57 -9.89
CA ALA A 1123 -13.18 -23.64 -10.05
C ALA A 1123 -13.64 -24.91 -9.35
N VAL A 1124 -13.28 -26.04 -9.95
CA VAL A 1124 -13.39 -27.39 -9.38
C VAL A 1124 -12.03 -28.08 -9.44
N PRO A 1125 -11.70 -28.91 -8.44
CA PRO A 1125 -10.44 -29.63 -8.38
C PRO A 1125 -10.45 -30.85 -9.33
N LEU A 1126 -9.37 -31.05 -10.09
CA LEU A 1126 -9.14 -32.29 -10.86
C LEU A 1126 -8.33 -33.31 -10.03
N THR A 1127 -7.40 -32.82 -9.21
CA THR A 1127 -6.64 -33.61 -8.21
C THR A 1127 -6.87 -33.05 -6.80
N ASP A 1128 -6.22 -33.63 -5.78
CA ASP A 1128 -6.04 -32.91 -4.52
C ASP A 1128 -5.37 -31.56 -4.81
N LEU A 1129 -5.81 -30.49 -4.15
CA LEU A 1129 -5.31 -29.14 -4.36
C LEU A 1129 -4.68 -28.57 -3.09
N THR A 1130 -3.69 -27.71 -3.29
CA THR A 1130 -3.19 -26.80 -2.26
C THR A 1130 -3.40 -25.35 -2.70
N LEU A 1131 -4.23 -24.57 -1.99
CA LEU A 1131 -4.57 -23.19 -2.33
C LEU A 1131 -3.80 -22.19 -1.44
N ALA A 1132 -3.11 -21.20 -2.02
CA ALA A 1132 -2.52 -20.08 -1.30
C ALA A 1132 -3.52 -18.91 -1.21
N LEU A 1133 -3.93 -18.61 0.02
CA LEU A 1133 -4.83 -17.52 0.41
C LEU A 1133 -4.11 -16.17 0.57
#